data_AF-K1Y7N3-F1
#
_entry.id   AF-K1Y7N3-F1
#
_cell.length_a   1.000
_cell.length_b   1.000
_cell.length_c   1.000
_cell.angle_alpha   90.00
_cell.angle_beta   90.00
_cell.angle_gamma   90.00
#
_symmetry.space_group_name_H-M   'P 1'
#
loop_
_entity.id
_entity.type
_entity.pdbx_description
1 polymer ?
#
loop_
_entity_poly.entity_id
_entity_poly.type
_entity_poly.pdbx_seq_one_letter_code
_entity_poly.pdbx_strand_id
1 'polypeptide(L)'
;MADLADAALAEATNPSPAGDAHGAPGHDDDNKFQKAISAWRNINLTTMIPSLDNTASEIVQYQRDSTVQRKDLAQKTKEFRKLDDSAKLGEVKGLLKAYQIFIDLLTNHSKSTNSAFLQVYSSLSEAPDPYPLLEASVDSLLLSEDTLPKVTLENENLQKSVSKLTSQLEDTESRLETERTLRKSLEEGLETKVKEVETSWAAVLEEKKDNWEAKEKLLEEKIENQDRLLNEIKASYEVTQRLGQSETESADGRGNVTSAELEMVHSDLERTSVRLAEVEARNEQLRIELAQSASQVPSQPASNPEDDPSFMRMRSENSSLLRKLDAARVERDSRKRELDGKLRSLEREIGMLKEERDTLVAKVKKWSDYEDVKQELEVLKSIEFSTGDDDDADLGDSAPNALQSGVENGSGAKGKGDTLEQLLLARNKKLSDELTVLRVSHQDLQARLQSMQEDSSKTNSELERAQQLVSTLENDLANVHDSANAYPSGASVAGTYASRYPQSSANFARKGKVSPTSSIISGFDPRSQASLGTTSLEALRSGEPVGGGSGILPMITAQRDRFKKRNTQLENELSESHRAVSSLRQEIASLQKDNLNLYEKTRYVSTYNRAGPTASSASSYATNPNPSMIQMSSSTSSGLALDRYRSAYESNISPFAAFRGRESARAYKRMSLPERIVFSITRMVLATRTSRNLFAGYCLALHLVVFCSLYWLGTGSADGSQLGAAVAAAAAGPVAANSAGDSTDSDWHQAGFNEDKS
;
A
#
# COMPACT_ATOMS: atom_id res chain seq x y z
N MET A 1 -14.52 -38.64 -3.71
CA MET A 1 -13.72 -37.41 -3.84
C MET A 1 -12.99 -37.37 -5.19
N ALA A 2 -13.71 -37.60 -6.30
CA ALA A 2 -13.19 -37.43 -7.65
C ALA A 2 -14.06 -36.48 -8.48
N ASP A 3 -15.32 -36.25 -8.09
CA ASP A 3 -16.24 -35.30 -8.75
C ASP A 3 -16.09 -33.82 -8.35
N LEU A 4 -15.16 -33.49 -7.45
CA LEU A 4 -14.92 -32.09 -7.04
C LEU A 4 -13.73 -31.44 -7.75
N ALA A 5 -12.96 -32.20 -8.53
CA ALA A 5 -11.82 -31.69 -9.29
C ALA A 5 -12.19 -31.24 -10.72
N ASP A 6 -13.29 -31.77 -11.28
CA ASP A 6 -13.67 -31.51 -12.67
C ASP A 6 -14.49 -30.22 -12.85
N ALA A 7 -15.07 -29.70 -11.76
CA ALA A 7 -15.77 -28.42 -11.76
C ALA A 7 -14.81 -27.20 -11.78
N ALA A 8 -13.55 -27.38 -11.39
CA ALA A 8 -12.56 -26.29 -11.32
C ALA A 8 -11.78 -26.07 -12.63
N LEU A 9 -11.84 -27.02 -13.58
CA LEU A 9 -11.17 -26.92 -14.89
C LEU A 9 -12.09 -26.45 -16.02
N ALA A 10 -13.41 -26.46 -15.82
CA ALA A 10 -14.39 -26.01 -16.82
C ALA A 10 -14.68 -24.50 -16.79
N GLU A 11 -14.16 -23.76 -15.79
CA GLU A 11 -14.36 -22.31 -15.67
C GLU A 11 -13.25 -21.47 -16.34
N ALA A 12 -12.28 -22.12 -17.00
CA ALA A 12 -11.16 -21.44 -17.67
C ALA A 12 -11.39 -21.14 -19.17
N THR A 13 -12.55 -21.48 -19.73
CA THR A 13 -12.84 -21.27 -21.16
C THR A 13 -14.24 -20.70 -21.39
N ASN A 14 -14.43 -19.42 -21.07
CA ASN A 14 -15.43 -18.58 -21.72
C ASN A 14 -15.02 -17.10 -21.64
N PRO A 15 -14.83 -16.40 -22.78
CA PRO A 15 -14.58 -14.97 -22.79
C PRO A 15 -15.92 -14.24 -22.66
N SER A 16 -16.25 -13.76 -21.47
CA SER A 16 -17.31 -12.75 -21.28
C SER A 16 -16.69 -11.36 -21.10
N PRO A 17 -17.31 -10.32 -21.67
CA PRO A 17 -16.70 -9.01 -21.83
C PRO A 17 -16.63 -8.29 -20.49
N ALA A 18 -15.41 -7.98 -20.06
CA ALA A 18 -15.16 -7.16 -18.89
C ALA A 18 -15.77 -5.77 -19.11
N GLY A 19 -16.62 -5.36 -18.17
CA GLY A 19 -17.12 -4.00 -18.08
C GLY A 19 -15.99 -3.02 -17.75
N ASP A 20 -15.99 -1.92 -18.48
CA ASP A 20 -15.16 -0.73 -18.27
C ASP A 20 -15.32 -0.18 -16.84
N ALA A 21 -14.28 -0.33 -16.03
CA ALA A 21 -14.17 0.39 -14.76
C ALA A 21 -12.70 0.56 -14.32
N HIS A 22 -11.84 1.08 -15.19
CA HIS A 22 -10.64 1.80 -14.77
C HIS A 22 -10.36 2.94 -15.75
N GLY A 23 -10.79 4.15 -15.38
CA GLY A 23 -10.39 5.38 -16.06
C GLY A 23 -8.91 5.62 -15.85
N ALA A 24 -8.10 5.06 -16.74
CA ALA A 24 -6.74 5.52 -16.98
C ALA A 24 -6.81 6.85 -17.76
N PRO A 25 -6.01 7.87 -17.41
CA PRO A 25 -6.02 9.17 -18.09
C PRO A 25 -5.44 9.14 -19.52
N GLY A 26 -5.28 7.97 -20.15
CA GLY A 26 -4.78 7.82 -21.53
C GLY A 26 -5.87 7.76 -22.60
N HIS A 27 -7.13 7.48 -22.23
CA HIS A 27 -8.16 7.16 -23.23
C HIS A 27 -8.63 8.37 -24.08
N ASP A 28 -8.54 9.58 -23.53
CA ASP A 28 -8.88 10.81 -24.26
C ASP A 28 -7.80 11.25 -25.24
N ASP A 29 -6.52 10.96 -24.94
CA ASP A 29 -5.43 11.23 -25.88
C ASP A 29 -5.39 10.17 -26.98
N ASP A 30 -5.64 8.90 -26.67
CA ASP A 30 -5.80 7.83 -27.68
C ASP A 30 -6.92 8.16 -28.68
N ASN A 31 -8.03 8.74 -28.19
CA ASN A 31 -9.11 9.22 -29.05
C ASN A 31 -8.68 10.40 -29.94
N LYS A 32 -7.82 11.30 -29.46
CA LYS A 32 -7.26 12.41 -30.26
C LYS A 32 -6.25 11.89 -31.29
N PHE A 33 -5.40 10.94 -30.94
CA PHE A 33 -4.48 10.28 -31.89
C PHE A 33 -5.26 9.55 -32.98
N GLN A 34 -6.28 8.77 -32.63
CA GLN A 34 -7.12 8.08 -33.62
C GLN A 34 -7.91 9.05 -34.51
N LYS A 35 -8.42 10.14 -33.94
CA LYS A 35 -9.12 11.19 -34.69
C LYS A 35 -8.16 11.94 -35.62
N ALA A 36 -6.94 12.21 -35.19
CA ALA A 36 -5.92 12.82 -36.01
C ALA A 36 -5.46 11.89 -37.14
N ILE A 37 -5.20 10.62 -36.84
CA ILE A 37 -4.84 9.60 -37.83
C ILE A 37 -5.94 9.45 -38.88
N SER A 38 -7.21 9.42 -38.47
CA SER A 38 -8.32 9.34 -39.42
C SER A 38 -8.45 10.60 -40.29
N ALA A 39 -8.24 11.81 -39.73
CA ALA A 39 -8.20 13.05 -40.50
C ALA A 39 -7.07 13.05 -41.54
N TRP A 40 -5.84 12.72 -41.14
CA TRP A 40 -4.68 12.63 -42.05
C TRP A 40 -4.80 11.52 -43.09
N ARG A 41 -5.47 10.41 -42.74
CA ARG A 41 -5.80 9.33 -43.68
C ARG A 41 -6.84 9.76 -44.71
N ASN A 42 -7.80 10.59 -44.33
CA ASN A 42 -8.83 11.12 -45.23
C ASN A 42 -8.28 12.19 -46.17
N ILE A 43 -7.34 13.02 -45.70
CA ILE A 43 -6.61 13.99 -46.55
C ILE A 43 -5.86 13.26 -47.67
N ASN A 44 -5.25 12.11 -47.35
CA ASN A 44 -4.56 11.24 -48.30
C ASN A 44 -3.66 12.03 -49.27
N LEU A 45 -2.54 12.54 -48.73
CA LEU A 45 -1.59 13.34 -49.49
C LEU A 45 -1.13 12.62 -50.78
N THR A 46 -1.07 11.29 -50.77
CA THR A 46 -0.69 10.46 -51.92
C THR A 46 -1.63 10.64 -53.11
N THR A 47 -2.93 10.85 -52.90
CA THR A 47 -3.90 11.11 -53.98
C THR A 47 -4.13 12.59 -54.23
N MET A 48 -3.98 13.43 -53.20
CA MET A 48 -4.15 14.88 -53.28
C MET A 48 -3.02 15.58 -54.04
N ILE A 49 -1.76 15.15 -53.88
CA ILE A 49 -0.62 15.77 -54.58
C ILE A 49 -0.77 15.62 -56.11
N PRO A 50 -1.03 14.43 -56.68
CA PRO A 50 -1.23 14.28 -58.13
C PRO A 50 -2.42 15.07 -58.68
N SER A 51 -3.51 15.22 -57.92
CA SER A 51 -4.65 16.03 -58.36
C SER A 51 -4.31 17.51 -58.38
N LEU A 52 -3.53 17.99 -57.40
CA LEU A 52 -3.02 19.36 -57.39
C LEU A 52 -2.03 19.60 -58.52
N ASP A 53 -1.15 18.66 -58.83
CA ASP A 53 -0.23 18.75 -59.97
C ASP A 53 -1.00 18.87 -61.29
N ASN A 54 -2.11 18.15 -61.44
CA ASN A 54 -2.99 18.32 -62.60
C ASN A 54 -3.61 19.71 -62.65
N THR A 55 -4.14 20.23 -61.54
CA THR A 55 -4.69 21.60 -61.49
C THR A 55 -3.62 22.66 -61.76
N ALA A 56 -2.38 22.46 -61.30
CA ALA A 56 -1.26 23.35 -61.57
C ALA A 56 -0.89 23.34 -63.06
N SER A 57 -0.89 22.17 -63.70
CA SER A 57 -0.71 22.02 -65.14
C SER A 57 -1.82 22.75 -65.92
N GLU A 58 -3.08 22.58 -65.52
CA GLU A 58 -4.21 23.30 -66.11
C GLU A 58 -4.03 24.82 -65.98
N ILE A 59 -3.66 25.34 -64.80
CA ILE A 59 -3.39 26.77 -64.59
C ILE A 59 -2.33 27.28 -65.57
N VAL A 60 -1.24 26.54 -65.77
CA VAL A 60 -0.18 26.91 -66.72
C VAL A 60 -0.69 26.89 -68.17
N GLN A 61 -1.52 25.91 -68.54
CA GLN A 61 -2.16 25.86 -69.86
C GLN A 61 -3.09 27.06 -70.07
N TYR A 62 -3.95 27.37 -69.10
CA TYR A 62 -4.83 28.54 -69.13
C TYR A 62 -4.08 29.86 -69.20
N GLN A 63 -2.94 30.00 -68.52
CA GLN A 63 -2.09 31.19 -68.65
C GLN A 63 -1.60 31.36 -70.09
N ARG A 64 -1.17 30.27 -70.75
CA ARG A 64 -0.78 30.31 -72.17
C ARG A 64 -1.97 30.66 -73.06
N ASP A 65 -3.10 29.97 -72.90
CA ASP A 65 -4.29 30.16 -73.73
C ASP A 65 -4.89 31.56 -73.57
N SER A 66 -4.93 32.11 -72.34
CA SER A 66 -5.38 33.47 -72.08
C SER A 66 -4.51 34.51 -72.80
N THR A 67 -3.19 34.30 -72.87
CA THR A 67 -2.31 35.22 -73.60
C THR A 67 -2.52 35.16 -75.11
N VAL A 68 -2.75 33.97 -75.68
CA VAL A 68 -3.02 33.78 -77.10
C VAL A 68 -4.39 34.37 -77.47
N GLN A 69 -5.45 33.99 -76.75
CA GLN A 69 -6.79 34.49 -77.02
C GLN A 69 -6.92 36.00 -76.81
N ARG A 70 -6.18 36.59 -75.86
CA ARG A 70 -6.11 38.06 -75.70
C ARG A 70 -5.48 38.72 -76.92
N LYS A 71 -4.42 38.14 -77.49
CA LYS A 71 -3.80 38.65 -78.73
C LYS A 71 -4.75 38.52 -79.91
N ASP A 72 -5.42 37.37 -80.07
CA ASP A 72 -6.40 37.13 -81.13
C ASP A 72 -7.59 38.08 -81.03
N LEU A 73 -8.09 38.33 -79.82
CA LEU A 73 -9.18 39.27 -79.57
C LEU A 73 -8.78 40.71 -79.90
N ALA A 74 -7.56 41.12 -79.52
CA ALA A 74 -7.01 42.42 -79.87
C ALA A 74 -6.85 42.58 -81.40
N GLN A 75 -6.41 41.52 -82.08
CA GLN A 75 -6.31 41.49 -83.55
C GLN A 75 -7.69 41.59 -84.21
N LYS A 76 -8.67 40.77 -83.81
CA LYS A 76 -10.05 40.82 -84.31
C LYS A 76 -10.69 42.19 -84.09
N THR A 77 -10.41 42.83 -82.95
CA THR A 77 -10.89 44.19 -82.65
C THR A 77 -10.25 45.22 -83.57
N LYS A 78 -8.95 45.07 -83.87
CA LYS A 78 -8.23 45.95 -84.81
C LYS A 78 -8.71 45.75 -86.25
N GLU A 79 -8.99 44.52 -86.67
CA GLU A 79 -9.54 44.18 -87.98
C GLU A 79 -10.96 44.71 -88.13
N PHE A 80 -11.81 44.51 -87.12
CA PHE A 80 -13.17 45.05 -87.08
C PHE A 80 -13.19 46.58 -87.23
N ARG A 81 -12.26 47.29 -86.59
CA ARG A 81 -12.15 48.76 -86.71
C ARG A 81 -11.83 49.22 -88.15
N LYS A 82 -11.18 48.39 -88.97
CA LYS A 82 -10.80 48.71 -90.36
C LYS A 82 -11.90 48.45 -91.38
N LEU A 83 -12.97 47.76 -91.00
CA LEU A 83 -14.11 47.47 -91.89
C LEU A 83 -14.92 48.73 -92.21
N ASP A 84 -15.64 48.72 -93.33
CA ASP A 84 -16.67 49.70 -93.67
C ASP A 84 -17.96 49.47 -92.85
N ASP A 85 -18.83 50.47 -92.76
CA ASP A 85 -19.95 50.45 -91.80
C ASP A 85 -21.00 49.37 -92.09
N SER A 86 -21.15 48.95 -93.36
CA SER A 86 -22.01 47.83 -93.74
C SER A 86 -21.42 46.49 -93.31
N ALA A 87 -20.11 46.28 -93.49
CA ALA A 87 -19.42 45.07 -93.04
C ALA A 87 -19.28 44.99 -91.51
N LYS A 88 -19.11 46.13 -90.83
CA LYS A 88 -19.14 46.20 -89.36
C LYS A 88 -20.44 45.62 -88.81
N LEU A 89 -21.59 46.00 -89.37
CA LEU A 89 -22.89 45.52 -88.88
C LEU A 89 -23.01 43.98 -88.94
N GLY A 90 -22.38 43.33 -89.93
CA GLY A 90 -22.30 41.87 -90.04
C GLY A 90 -21.36 41.22 -89.03
N GLU A 91 -20.22 41.84 -88.74
CA GLU A 91 -19.15 41.26 -87.90
C GLU A 91 -19.27 41.60 -86.40
N VAL A 92 -20.07 42.59 -85.98
CA VAL A 92 -20.26 42.97 -84.55
C VAL A 92 -20.63 41.76 -83.70
N LYS A 93 -21.52 40.90 -84.21
CA LYS A 93 -21.96 39.71 -83.47
C LYS A 93 -20.82 38.69 -83.28
N GLY A 94 -19.95 38.55 -84.27
CA GLY A 94 -18.75 37.70 -84.20
C GLY A 94 -17.74 38.24 -83.19
N LEU A 95 -17.50 39.55 -83.20
CA LEU A 95 -16.61 40.21 -82.24
C LEU A 95 -17.13 40.10 -80.80
N LEU A 96 -18.42 40.40 -80.57
CA LEU A 96 -19.04 40.28 -79.25
C LEU A 96 -18.97 38.84 -78.73
N LYS A 97 -19.22 37.84 -79.59
CA LYS A 97 -19.08 36.43 -79.23
C LYS A 97 -17.65 36.07 -78.87
N ALA A 98 -16.64 36.64 -79.54
CA ALA A 98 -15.24 36.44 -79.18
C ALA A 98 -14.88 37.05 -77.81
N TYR A 99 -15.40 38.24 -77.49
CA TYR A 99 -15.26 38.84 -76.14
C TYR A 99 -15.96 37.99 -75.07
N GLN A 100 -17.17 37.51 -75.35
CA GLN A 100 -17.92 36.63 -74.45
C GLN A 100 -17.13 35.34 -74.15
N ILE A 101 -16.60 34.67 -75.17
CA ILE A 101 -15.80 33.44 -75.00
C ILE A 101 -14.55 33.70 -74.14
N PHE A 102 -13.87 34.83 -74.33
CA PHE A 102 -12.70 35.18 -73.52
C PHE A 102 -13.06 35.47 -72.06
N ILE A 103 -14.17 36.16 -71.81
CA ILE A 103 -14.68 36.43 -70.45
C ILE A 103 -15.12 35.12 -69.77
N ASP A 104 -15.81 34.24 -70.50
CA ASP A 104 -16.25 32.94 -70.00
C ASP A 104 -15.04 32.05 -69.66
N LEU A 105 -14.01 32.04 -70.50
CA LEU A 105 -12.76 31.31 -70.23
C LEU A 105 -12.09 31.81 -68.95
N LEU A 106 -11.93 33.13 -68.80
CA LEU A 106 -11.32 33.73 -67.60
C LEU A 106 -12.14 33.41 -66.34
N THR A 107 -13.46 33.49 -66.44
CA THR A 107 -14.40 33.24 -65.34
C THR A 107 -14.39 31.76 -64.93
N ASN A 108 -14.39 30.84 -65.90
CA ASN A 108 -14.36 29.40 -65.64
C ASN A 108 -13.02 28.96 -65.04
N HIS A 109 -11.90 29.50 -65.53
CA HIS A 109 -10.60 29.25 -64.93
C HIS A 109 -10.54 29.75 -63.49
N SER A 110 -10.96 30.99 -63.22
CA SER A 110 -11.00 31.55 -61.87
C SER A 110 -11.88 30.71 -60.92
N LYS A 111 -13.03 30.23 -61.40
CA LYS A 111 -13.90 29.31 -60.64
C LYS A 111 -13.21 27.99 -60.35
N SER A 112 -12.54 27.38 -61.34
CA SER A 112 -11.82 26.12 -61.18
C SER A 112 -10.69 26.24 -60.16
N THR A 113 -9.84 27.27 -60.29
CA THR A 113 -8.72 27.51 -59.36
C THR A 113 -9.20 27.80 -57.94
N ASN A 114 -10.25 28.63 -57.79
CA ASN A 114 -10.82 28.91 -56.47
C ASN A 114 -11.46 27.67 -55.84
N SER A 115 -12.12 26.83 -56.64
CA SER A 115 -12.70 25.57 -56.18
C SER A 115 -11.62 24.60 -55.70
N ALA A 116 -10.55 24.42 -56.48
CA ALA A 116 -9.42 23.56 -56.13
C ALA A 116 -8.73 24.05 -54.85
N PHE A 117 -8.50 25.37 -54.73
CA PHE A 117 -7.91 25.97 -53.54
C PHE A 117 -8.77 25.74 -52.29
N LEU A 118 -10.08 25.99 -52.35
CA LEU A 118 -10.99 25.80 -51.22
C LEU A 118 -11.11 24.32 -50.82
N GLN A 119 -11.05 23.40 -51.78
CA GLN A 119 -11.05 21.96 -51.50
C GLN A 119 -9.81 21.54 -50.70
N VAL A 120 -8.62 22.03 -51.05
CA VAL A 120 -7.40 21.76 -50.28
C VAL A 120 -7.47 22.46 -48.92
N TYR A 121 -7.83 23.74 -48.90
CA TYR A 121 -7.88 24.52 -47.67
C TYR A 121 -8.84 23.92 -46.65
N SER A 122 -10.05 23.52 -47.05
CA SER A 122 -11.02 22.87 -46.16
C SER A 122 -10.43 21.59 -45.55
N SER A 123 -9.91 20.69 -46.39
CA SER A 123 -9.31 19.42 -45.93
C SER A 123 -8.12 19.60 -44.99
N LEU A 124 -7.30 20.63 -45.19
CA LEU A 124 -6.13 20.92 -44.34
C LEU A 124 -6.51 21.69 -43.08
N SER A 125 -7.54 22.54 -43.13
CA SER A 125 -8.00 23.32 -41.98
C SER A 125 -8.72 22.48 -40.92
N GLU A 126 -9.31 21.36 -41.32
CA GLU A 126 -9.94 20.39 -40.41
C GLU A 126 -8.93 19.43 -39.78
N ALA A 127 -7.71 19.39 -40.31
CA ALA A 127 -6.64 18.50 -39.85
C ALA A 127 -5.94 19.05 -38.60
N PRO A 128 -5.78 18.25 -37.53
CA PRO A 128 -4.95 18.65 -36.40
C PRO A 128 -3.47 18.67 -36.77
N ASP A 129 -2.71 19.59 -36.16
CA ASP A 129 -1.25 19.73 -36.36
C ASP A 129 -0.52 18.39 -36.08
N PRO A 130 0.29 17.87 -37.01
CA PRO A 130 0.99 16.60 -36.85
C PRO A 130 2.22 16.72 -35.94
N TYR A 131 2.79 17.90 -35.72
CA TYR A 131 4.04 18.05 -34.97
C TYR A 131 3.93 17.58 -33.51
N PRO A 132 2.93 18.01 -32.72
CA PRO A 132 2.78 17.54 -31.34
C PRO A 132 2.48 16.04 -31.24
N LEU A 133 1.81 15.47 -32.25
CA LEU A 133 1.48 14.05 -32.28
C LEU A 133 2.73 13.21 -32.55
N LEU A 134 3.62 13.68 -33.42
CA LEU A 134 4.89 13.03 -33.70
C LEU A 134 5.82 13.12 -32.48
N GLU A 135 5.91 14.28 -31.83
CA GLU A 135 6.68 14.46 -30.58
C GLU A 135 6.21 13.49 -29.49
N ALA A 136 4.90 13.42 -29.24
CA ALA A 136 4.33 12.50 -28.26
C ALA A 136 4.55 11.02 -28.64
N SER A 137 4.53 10.67 -29.93
CA SER A 137 4.84 9.31 -30.38
C SER A 137 6.31 8.94 -30.19
N VAL A 138 7.23 9.89 -30.37
CA VAL A 138 8.66 9.71 -30.11
C VAL A 138 8.91 9.58 -28.61
N ASP A 139 8.28 10.43 -27.79
CA ASP A 139 8.38 10.34 -26.33
C ASP A 139 7.81 9.02 -25.81
N SER A 140 6.68 8.55 -26.35
CA SER A 140 6.11 7.24 -26.01
C SER A 140 7.03 6.10 -26.43
N LEU A 141 7.68 6.20 -27.59
CA LEU A 141 8.64 5.19 -28.06
C LEU A 141 9.87 5.15 -27.13
N LEU A 142 10.46 6.30 -26.82
CA LEU A 142 11.60 6.40 -25.91
C LEU A 142 11.24 5.91 -24.51
N LEU A 143 10.06 6.26 -24.00
CA LEU A 143 9.57 5.75 -22.73
C LEU A 143 9.38 4.23 -22.77
N SER A 144 8.84 3.69 -23.86
CA SER A 144 8.70 2.24 -24.04
C SER A 144 10.07 1.53 -24.09
N GLU A 145 11.07 2.11 -24.75
CA GLU A 145 12.43 1.57 -24.84
C GLU A 145 13.10 1.52 -23.46
N ASP A 146 12.84 2.51 -22.61
CA ASP A 146 13.41 2.58 -21.25
C ASP A 146 12.65 1.75 -20.20
N THR A 147 11.35 1.53 -20.40
CA THR A 147 10.46 0.85 -19.43
C THR A 147 10.32 -0.63 -19.70
N LEU A 148 10.24 -1.04 -20.97
CA LEU A 148 10.12 -2.43 -21.39
C LEU A 148 11.24 -3.32 -20.80
N PRO A 149 12.54 -2.98 -20.87
CA PRO A 149 13.59 -3.83 -20.28
C PRO A 149 13.51 -3.92 -18.75
N LYS A 150 12.99 -2.89 -18.07
CA LYS A 150 12.81 -2.91 -16.61
C LYS A 150 11.67 -3.83 -16.22
N VAL A 151 10.54 -3.73 -16.93
CA VAL A 151 9.36 -4.58 -16.72
C VAL A 151 9.67 -6.04 -17.06
N THR A 152 10.40 -6.32 -18.14
CA THR A 152 10.79 -7.70 -18.49
C THR A 152 11.75 -8.29 -17.47
N LEU A 153 12.73 -7.52 -16.97
CA LEU A 153 13.64 -7.94 -15.91
C LEU A 153 12.89 -8.21 -14.60
N GLU A 154 11.96 -7.33 -14.22
CA GLU A 154 11.10 -7.54 -13.05
C GLU A 154 10.23 -8.79 -13.20
N ASN A 155 9.63 -9.00 -14.37
CA ASN A 155 8.85 -10.20 -14.66
C ASN A 155 9.72 -11.47 -14.56
N GLU A 156 10.93 -11.45 -15.11
CA GLU A 156 11.88 -12.56 -14.98
C GLU A 156 12.28 -12.82 -13.51
N ASN A 157 12.50 -11.76 -12.73
CA ASN A 157 12.78 -11.87 -11.30
C ASN A 157 11.59 -12.41 -10.50
N LEU A 158 10.37 -11.98 -10.84
CA LEU A 158 9.15 -12.48 -10.24
C LEU A 158 8.95 -13.96 -10.59
N GLN A 159 9.13 -14.35 -11.85
CA GLN A 159 9.09 -15.75 -12.28
C GLN A 159 10.11 -16.61 -11.54
N LYS A 160 11.36 -16.14 -11.39
CA LYS A 160 12.39 -16.83 -10.58
C LYS A 160 12.04 -16.92 -9.10
N SER A 161 11.38 -15.90 -8.57
CA SER A 161 10.95 -15.88 -7.16
C SER A 161 9.79 -16.84 -6.94
N VAL A 162 8.82 -16.86 -7.85
CA VAL A 162 7.70 -17.81 -7.85
C VAL A 162 8.22 -19.23 -7.97
N SER A 163 9.09 -19.54 -8.94
CA SER A 163 9.62 -20.91 -9.08
C SER A 163 10.38 -21.37 -7.84
N LYS A 164 11.15 -20.49 -7.20
CA LYS A 164 11.83 -20.78 -5.93
C LYS A 164 10.86 -20.99 -4.78
N LEU A 165 9.80 -20.19 -4.68
CA LEU A 165 8.78 -20.36 -3.63
C LEU A 165 7.99 -21.64 -3.86
N THR A 166 7.65 -21.97 -5.11
CA THR A 166 6.99 -23.22 -5.48
C THR A 166 7.85 -24.43 -5.13
N SER A 167 9.15 -24.42 -5.45
CA SER A 167 10.04 -25.53 -5.08
C SER A 167 10.21 -25.66 -3.56
N GLN A 168 10.28 -24.53 -2.84
CA GLN A 168 10.32 -24.54 -1.38
C GLN A 168 9.02 -25.09 -0.78
N LEU A 169 7.87 -24.77 -1.39
CA LEU A 169 6.58 -25.31 -0.96
C LEU A 169 6.55 -26.83 -1.16
N GLU A 170 6.92 -27.32 -2.34
CA GLU A 170 6.98 -28.76 -2.67
C GLU A 170 7.93 -29.52 -1.74
N ASP A 171 9.11 -28.96 -1.43
CA ASP A 171 10.05 -29.52 -0.45
C ASP A 171 9.44 -29.58 0.97
N THR A 172 8.67 -28.56 1.36
CA THR A 172 8.01 -28.56 2.67
C THR A 172 6.82 -29.50 2.75
N GLU A 173 6.05 -29.64 1.68
CA GLU A 173 4.93 -30.56 1.57
C GLU A 173 5.42 -32.02 1.59
N SER A 174 6.44 -32.35 0.81
CA SER A 174 7.06 -33.68 0.85
C SER A 174 7.66 -34.01 2.23
N ARG A 175 8.28 -33.03 2.89
CA ARG A 175 8.76 -33.20 4.28
C ARG A 175 7.59 -33.40 5.27
N LEU A 176 6.47 -32.72 5.07
CA LEU A 176 5.28 -32.89 5.91
C LEU A 176 4.64 -34.27 5.68
N GLU A 177 4.59 -34.76 4.46
CA GLU A 177 4.09 -36.09 4.12
C GLU A 177 4.96 -37.20 4.73
N THR A 178 6.29 -37.06 4.66
CA THR A 178 7.20 -38.00 5.33
C THR A 178 7.06 -37.95 6.84
N GLU A 179 6.87 -36.78 7.46
CA GLU A 179 6.57 -36.70 8.89
C GLU A 179 5.24 -37.36 9.25
N ARG A 180 4.18 -37.15 8.44
CA ARG A 180 2.86 -37.76 8.64
C ARG A 180 2.92 -39.28 8.55
N THR A 181 3.63 -39.83 7.57
CA THR A 181 3.79 -41.29 7.42
C THR A 181 4.59 -41.88 8.58
N LEU A 182 5.66 -41.20 9.03
CA LEU A 182 6.42 -41.60 10.21
C LEU A 182 5.57 -41.57 11.49
N ARG A 183 4.80 -40.49 11.71
CA ARG A 183 3.88 -40.39 12.86
C ARG A 183 2.85 -41.51 12.86
N LYS A 184 2.25 -41.79 11.71
CA LYS A 184 1.27 -42.87 11.56
C LYS A 184 1.89 -44.24 11.86
N SER A 185 3.09 -44.52 11.35
CA SER A 185 3.80 -45.79 11.64
C SER A 185 4.15 -45.95 13.12
N LEU A 186 4.48 -44.85 13.81
CA LEU A 186 4.78 -44.85 15.23
C LEU A 186 3.52 -45.04 16.07
N GLU A 187 2.41 -44.43 15.67
CA GLU A 187 1.09 -44.61 16.28
C GLU A 187 0.59 -46.05 16.13
N GLU A 188 0.66 -46.62 14.92
CA GLU A 188 0.36 -48.05 14.67
C GLU A 188 1.28 -48.97 15.50
N GLY A 189 2.57 -48.62 15.61
CA GLY A 189 3.54 -49.32 16.46
C GLY A 189 3.27 -49.21 17.98
N LEU A 190 2.63 -48.13 18.44
CA LEU A 190 2.20 -47.98 19.83
C LEU A 190 0.87 -48.70 20.07
N GLU A 191 -0.09 -48.59 19.15
CA GLU A 191 -1.38 -49.27 19.24
C GLU A 191 -1.20 -50.80 19.28
N THR A 192 -0.30 -51.35 18.47
CA THR A 192 0.04 -52.78 18.51
C THR A 192 0.61 -53.21 19.86
N LYS A 193 1.52 -52.42 20.45
CA LYS A 193 2.06 -52.70 21.80
C LYS A 193 1.00 -52.56 22.89
N VAL A 194 0.13 -51.57 22.79
CA VAL A 194 -0.99 -51.39 23.72
C VAL A 194 -1.91 -52.61 23.64
N LYS A 195 -2.29 -53.06 22.44
CA LYS A 195 -3.08 -54.28 22.25
C LYS A 195 -2.39 -55.52 22.82
N GLU A 196 -1.09 -55.69 22.60
CA GLU A 196 -0.33 -56.81 23.17
C GLU A 196 -0.35 -56.77 24.72
N VAL A 197 -0.14 -55.59 25.31
CA VAL A 197 -0.25 -55.38 26.76
C VAL A 197 -1.67 -55.66 27.25
N GLU A 198 -2.71 -55.13 26.59
CA GLU A 198 -4.11 -55.41 26.92
C GLU A 198 -4.43 -56.90 26.87
N THR A 199 -3.97 -57.61 25.83
CA THR A 199 -4.17 -59.06 25.71
C THR A 199 -3.46 -59.86 26.80
N SER A 200 -2.24 -59.46 27.18
CA SER A 200 -1.50 -60.14 28.25
C SER A 200 -2.10 -59.88 29.63
N TRP A 201 -2.56 -58.64 29.90
CA TRP A 201 -3.29 -58.33 31.14
C TRP A 201 -4.65 -59.02 31.19
N ALA A 202 -5.38 -59.10 30.08
CA ALA A 202 -6.63 -59.84 30.00
C ALA A 202 -6.40 -61.34 30.30
N ALA A 203 -5.35 -61.94 29.75
CA ALA A 203 -4.98 -63.32 30.05
C ALA A 203 -4.64 -63.52 31.54
N VAL A 204 -3.86 -62.60 32.14
CA VAL A 204 -3.55 -62.64 33.58
C VAL A 204 -4.80 -62.47 34.45
N LEU A 205 -5.72 -61.59 34.07
CA LEU A 205 -6.97 -61.41 34.79
C LEU A 205 -7.85 -62.65 34.72
N GLU A 206 -7.94 -63.30 33.55
CA GLU A 206 -8.68 -64.55 33.41
C GLU A 206 -8.03 -65.67 34.23
N GLU A 207 -6.70 -65.82 34.20
CA GLU A 207 -6.00 -66.80 35.04
C GLU A 207 -6.23 -66.54 36.54
N LYS A 208 -6.23 -65.27 36.97
CA LYS A 208 -6.53 -64.91 38.36
C LYS A 208 -7.97 -65.25 38.73
N LYS A 209 -8.92 -64.96 37.84
CA LYS A 209 -10.34 -65.29 38.03
C LYS A 209 -10.54 -66.79 38.14
N ASP A 210 -9.95 -67.58 37.24
CA ASP A 210 -9.98 -69.05 37.29
C ASP A 210 -9.36 -69.59 38.59
N ASN A 211 -8.27 -68.96 39.07
CA ASN A 211 -7.66 -69.33 40.35
C ASN A 211 -8.57 -69.04 41.55
N TRP A 212 -9.28 -67.90 41.53
CA TRP A 212 -10.25 -67.57 42.57
C TRP A 212 -11.46 -68.49 42.53
N GLU A 213 -11.98 -68.81 41.34
CA GLU A 213 -13.07 -69.77 41.14
C GLU A 213 -12.67 -71.18 41.62
N ALA A 214 -11.45 -71.61 41.30
CA ALA A 214 -10.92 -72.88 41.81
C ALA A 214 -10.78 -72.90 43.34
N LYS A 215 -10.35 -71.79 43.95
CA LYS A 215 -10.28 -71.65 45.41
C LYS A 215 -11.66 -71.65 46.06
N GLU A 216 -12.61 -70.93 45.46
CA GLU A 216 -14.01 -70.90 45.92
C GLU A 216 -14.58 -72.32 45.91
N LYS A 217 -14.44 -73.03 44.79
CA LYS A 217 -14.86 -74.43 44.68
C LYS A 217 -14.19 -75.35 45.70
N LEU A 218 -12.88 -75.21 45.94
CA LEU A 218 -12.19 -75.99 46.97
C LEU A 218 -12.68 -75.68 48.39
N LEU A 219 -13.02 -74.42 48.68
CA LEU A 219 -13.61 -74.02 49.96
C LEU A 219 -15.03 -74.55 50.09
N GLU A 220 -15.83 -74.52 49.03
CA GLU A 220 -17.17 -75.13 48.99
C GLU A 220 -17.09 -76.64 49.23
N GLU A 221 -16.20 -77.36 48.55
CA GLU A 221 -15.95 -78.80 48.78
C GLU A 221 -15.51 -79.07 50.22
N LYS A 222 -14.67 -78.21 50.81
CA LYS A 222 -14.24 -78.34 52.21
C LYS A 222 -15.40 -78.13 53.19
N ILE A 223 -16.26 -77.13 52.94
CA ILE A 223 -17.47 -76.90 53.74
C ILE A 223 -18.41 -78.09 53.63
N GLU A 224 -18.64 -78.59 52.41
CA GLU A 224 -19.49 -79.77 52.19
C GLU A 224 -18.95 -81.01 52.91
N ASN A 225 -17.63 -81.21 52.89
CA ASN A 225 -16.97 -82.29 53.63
C ASN A 225 -17.08 -82.11 55.15
N GLN A 226 -16.93 -80.88 55.66
CA GLN A 226 -17.14 -80.57 57.08
C GLN A 226 -18.61 -80.79 57.50
N ASP A 227 -19.57 -80.44 56.65
CA ASP A 227 -20.99 -80.70 56.88
C ASP A 227 -21.30 -82.19 56.88
N ARG A 228 -20.71 -82.96 55.95
CA ARG A 228 -20.78 -84.44 55.97
C ARG A 228 -20.23 -85.01 57.28
N LEU A 229 -19.07 -84.56 57.72
CA LEU A 229 -18.46 -84.97 59.00
C LEU A 229 -19.32 -84.57 60.19
N LEU A 230 -19.88 -83.34 60.22
CA LEU A 230 -20.77 -82.92 61.30
C LEU A 230 -22.06 -83.75 61.34
N ASN A 231 -22.60 -84.12 60.18
CA ASN A 231 -23.75 -85.01 60.09
C ASN A 231 -23.41 -86.43 60.57
N GLU A 232 -22.23 -86.95 60.23
CA GLU A 232 -21.74 -88.24 60.73
C GLU A 232 -21.47 -88.22 62.24
N ILE A 233 -20.89 -87.14 62.78
CA ILE A 233 -20.68 -86.94 64.22
C ILE A 233 -22.02 -86.82 64.94
N LYS A 234 -23.00 -86.10 64.39
CA LYS A 234 -24.36 -86.03 64.96
C LYS A 234 -25.03 -87.41 64.98
N ALA A 235 -24.92 -88.16 63.88
CA ALA A 235 -25.46 -89.51 63.78
C ALA A 235 -24.77 -90.48 64.75
N SER A 236 -23.45 -90.45 64.84
CA SER A 236 -22.68 -91.28 65.78
C SER A 236 -22.92 -90.86 67.23
N TYR A 237 -23.04 -89.56 67.54
CA TYR A 237 -23.43 -89.07 68.86
C TYR A 237 -24.83 -89.55 69.26
N GLU A 238 -25.81 -89.53 68.35
CA GLU A 238 -27.13 -90.11 68.59
C GLU A 238 -27.05 -91.62 68.87
N VAL A 239 -26.20 -92.35 68.13
CA VAL A 239 -25.96 -93.78 68.34
C VAL A 239 -25.26 -94.04 69.68
N THR A 240 -24.21 -93.30 70.03
CA THR A 240 -23.49 -93.43 71.31
C THR A 240 -24.38 -93.01 72.47
N GLN A 241 -25.26 -92.01 72.32
CA GLN A 241 -26.24 -91.66 73.34
C GLN A 241 -27.27 -92.78 73.55
N ARG A 242 -27.66 -93.49 72.48
CA ARG A 242 -28.49 -94.71 72.57
C ARG A 242 -27.73 -95.88 73.20
N LEU A 243 -26.44 -96.02 72.94
CA LEU A 243 -25.61 -97.12 73.44
C LEU A 243 -25.15 -96.91 74.90
N GLY A 244 -24.76 -95.70 75.28
CA GLY A 244 -24.35 -95.33 76.65
C GLY A 244 -25.51 -95.35 77.65
N GLN A 245 -26.75 -95.32 77.17
CA GLN A 245 -27.93 -95.62 78.00
C GLN A 245 -28.09 -97.13 78.27
N SER A 246 -27.39 -97.99 77.53
CA SER A 246 -27.38 -99.46 77.71
C SER A 246 -26.18 -99.98 78.52
N GLU A 247 -25.17 -99.13 78.81
CA GLU A 247 -23.88 -99.55 79.35
C GLU A 247 -23.66 -99.14 80.83
N THR A 248 -24.75 -98.95 81.59
CA THR A 248 -24.70 -98.65 83.03
C THR A 248 -24.71 -99.91 83.92
N GLU A 249 -24.49 -101.10 83.36
CA GLU A 249 -24.30 -102.31 84.15
C GLU A 249 -23.15 -103.16 83.62
N SER A 250 -22.04 -103.10 84.36
CA SER A 250 -21.08 -104.18 84.63
C SER A 250 -19.70 -104.10 83.96
N ALA A 251 -18.70 -104.19 84.83
CA ALA A 251 -17.30 -104.60 84.61
C ALA A 251 -16.39 -103.52 83.96
N ASP A 252 -15.11 -103.37 84.28
CA ASP A 252 -14.19 -104.21 85.03
C ASP A 252 -12.92 -103.40 85.38
N GLY A 253 -12.35 -103.60 86.57
CA GLY A 253 -11.07 -102.99 86.99
C GLY A 253 -9.83 -103.52 86.25
N ARG A 254 -10.00 -104.38 85.24
CA ARG A 254 -8.96 -104.84 84.32
C ARG A 254 -8.83 -104.02 83.05
N GLY A 255 -9.91 -103.34 82.63
CA GLY A 255 -9.88 -102.41 81.50
C GLY A 255 -8.96 -101.23 81.77
N ASN A 256 -8.85 -100.78 83.03
CA ASN A 256 -8.10 -99.58 83.35
C ASN A 256 -6.57 -99.73 83.23
N VAL A 257 -6.01 -100.93 83.42
CA VAL A 257 -4.55 -101.14 83.30
C VAL A 257 -4.15 -101.34 81.84
N THR A 258 -4.89 -102.15 81.07
CA THR A 258 -4.66 -102.25 79.63
C THR A 258 -5.05 -100.96 78.90
N SER A 259 -6.05 -100.22 79.41
CA SER A 259 -6.41 -98.88 78.93
C SER A 259 -5.35 -97.86 79.31
N ALA A 260 -4.75 -97.90 80.49
CA ALA A 260 -3.67 -96.98 80.86
C ALA A 260 -2.39 -97.27 80.05
N GLU A 261 -2.08 -98.53 79.76
CA GLU A 261 -0.98 -98.89 78.84
C GLU A 261 -1.29 -98.50 77.39
N LEU A 262 -2.52 -98.70 76.91
CA LEU A 262 -2.96 -98.21 75.60
C LEU A 262 -2.96 -96.69 75.53
N GLU A 263 -3.39 -96.00 76.58
CA GLU A 263 -3.42 -94.54 76.67
C GLU A 263 -1.99 -93.97 76.74
N MET A 264 -1.08 -94.65 77.42
CA MET A 264 0.34 -94.28 77.42
C MET A 264 0.97 -94.47 76.04
N VAL A 265 0.74 -95.62 75.38
CA VAL A 265 1.20 -95.88 74.01
C VAL A 265 0.54 -94.92 73.01
N HIS A 266 -0.72 -94.56 73.22
CA HIS A 266 -1.43 -93.58 72.41
C HIS A 266 -0.86 -92.18 72.62
N SER A 267 -0.57 -91.78 73.86
CA SER A 267 0.07 -90.49 74.16
C SER A 267 1.48 -90.40 73.58
N ASP A 268 2.24 -91.51 73.56
CA ASP A 268 3.55 -91.58 72.92
C ASP A 268 3.42 -91.60 71.39
N LEU A 269 2.39 -92.23 70.84
CA LEU A 269 2.06 -92.18 69.40
C LEU A 269 1.65 -90.77 68.98
N GLU A 270 0.84 -90.07 69.77
CA GLU A 270 0.46 -88.68 69.55
C GLU A 270 1.66 -87.75 69.66
N ARG A 271 2.51 -87.95 70.66
CA ARG A 271 3.73 -87.14 70.83
C ARG A 271 4.71 -87.35 69.68
N THR A 272 4.85 -88.59 69.20
CA THR A 272 5.71 -88.90 68.06
C THR A 272 5.11 -88.46 66.73
N SER A 273 3.78 -88.54 66.55
CA SER A 273 3.10 -88.06 65.35
C SER A 273 3.12 -86.53 65.25
N VAL A 274 2.93 -85.81 66.36
CA VAL A 274 3.09 -84.34 66.42
C VAL A 274 4.53 -83.94 66.09
N ARG A 275 5.52 -84.65 66.64
CA ARG A 275 6.93 -84.40 66.32
C ARG A 275 7.26 -84.71 64.85
N LEU A 276 6.66 -85.75 64.28
CA LEU A 276 6.82 -86.09 62.87
C LEU A 276 6.20 -85.00 61.98
N ALA A 277 4.98 -84.56 62.27
CA ALA A 277 4.32 -83.48 61.55
C ALA A 277 5.09 -82.15 61.65
N GLU A 278 5.67 -81.83 62.81
CA GLU A 278 6.53 -80.65 62.98
C GLU A 278 7.83 -80.76 62.17
N VAL A 279 8.44 -81.95 62.12
CA VAL A 279 9.65 -82.20 61.32
C VAL A 279 9.33 -82.18 59.83
N GLU A 280 8.20 -82.73 59.40
CA GLU A 280 7.72 -82.68 58.02
C GLU A 280 7.39 -81.25 57.59
N ALA A 281 6.71 -80.47 58.43
CA ALA A 281 6.46 -79.05 58.19
C ALA A 281 7.76 -78.24 58.11
N ARG A 282 8.75 -78.53 58.96
CA ARG A 282 10.09 -77.93 58.85
C ARG A 282 10.84 -78.40 57.62
N ASN A 283 10.69 -79.66 57.20
CA ASN A 283 11.32 -80.17 55.99
C ASN A 283 10.71 -79.52 54.75
N GLU A 284 9.39 -79.34 54.73
CA GLU A 284 8.69 -78.64 53.66
C GLU A 284 9.02 -77.15 53.65
N GLN A 285 9.08 -76.50 54.81
CA GLN A 285 9.55 -75.12 54.92
C GLN A 285 11.00 -74.98 54.43
N LEU A 286 11.90 -75.88 54.81
CA LEU A 286 13.28 -75.89 54.33
C LEU A 286 13.35 -76.24 52.84
N ARG A 287 12.46 -77.06 52.30
CA ARG A 287 12.36 -77.31 50.84
C ARG A 287 11.85 -76.10 50.10
N ILE A 288 10.89 -75.36 50.65
CA ILE A 288 10.38 -74.11 50.08
C ILE A 288 11.46 -73.04 50.16
N GLU A 289 12.18 -72.90 51.27
CA GLU A 289 13.33 -71.99 51.41
C GLU A 289 14.49 -72.41 50.52
N LEU A 290 14.73 -73.71 50.33
CA LEU A 290 15.74 -74.23 49.42
C LEU A 290 15.32 -74.07 47.95
N ALA A 291 14.03 -74.17 47.63
CA ALA A 291 13.50 -73.87 46.30
C ALA A 291 13.48 -72.36 46.02
N GLN A 292 13.16 -71.53 47.02
CA GLN A 292 13.24 -70.07 46.94
C GLN A 292 14.69 -69.62 46.79
N SER A 293 15.61 -70.12 47.61
CA SER A 293 17.04 -69.80 47.50
C SER A 293 17.66 -70.40 46.24
N ALA A 294 17.30 -71.61 45.81
CA ALA A 294 17.71 -72.15 44.52
C ALA A 294 17.13 -71.37 43.33
N SER A 295 15.93 -70.79 43.46
CA SER A 295 15.36 -69.89 42.46
C SER A 295 15.99 -68.49 42.48
N GLN A 296 16.60 -68.09 43.60
CA GLN A 296 17.34 -66.83 43.76
C GLN A 296 18.83 -66.94 43.48
N VAL A 297 19.37 -68.15 43.33
CA VAL A 297 20.75 -68.38 42.87
C VAL A 297 20.68 -68.76 41.39
N PRO A 298 20.74 -67.79 40.46
CA PRO A 298 20.94 -68.11 39.06
C PRO A 298 22.33 -68.74 38.92
N SER A 299 22.36 -70.04 38.62
CA SER A 299 23.50 -70.68 38.00
C SER A 299 23.64 -70.15 36.57
N GLN A 300 24.18 -68.94 36.42
CA GLN A 300 24.62 -68.37 35.14
C GLN A 300 26.05 -67.84 35.34
N PRO A 301 26.99 -68.19 34.45
CA PRO A 301 28.38 -67.77 34.54
C PRO A 301 28.45 -66.27 34.23
N ALA A 302 29.17 -65.48 35.05
CA ALA A 302 29.54 -64.08 34.82
C ALA A 302 28.92 -63.41 33.57
N SER A 303 27.63 -63.07 33.62
CA SER A 303 26.98 -62.26 32.59
C SER A 303 27.44 -60.82 32.77
N ASN A 304 27.81 -60.17 31.67
CA ASN A 304 28.26 -58.78 31.65
C ASN A 304 27.40 -57.88 32.57
N PRO A 305 27.99 -56.92 33.30
CA PRO A 305 27.24 -55.97 34.13
C PRO A 305 26.24 -55.11 33.33
N GLU A 306 26.29 -55.16 31.99
CA GLU A 306 25.31 -54.54 31.10
C GLU A 306 23.97 -55.29 31.02
N ASP A 307 23.94 -56.59 31.35
CA ASP A 307 22.74 -57.45 31.29
C ASP A 307 22.06 -57.60 32.67
N ASP A 308 22.54 -56.90 33.70
CA ASP A 308 21.85 -56.86 34.99
C ASP A 308 20.47 -56.16 34.81
N PRO A 309 19.35 -56.82 35.13
CA PRO A 309 18.02 -56.24 35.02
C PRO A 309 17.87 -54.91 35.78
N SER A 310 18.63 -54.70 36.86
CA SER A 310 18.65 -53.43 37.59
C SER A 310 19.29 -52.29 36.77
N PHE A 311 20.38 -52.59 36.06
CA PHE A 311 21.10 -51.66 35.19
C PHE A 311 20.28 -51.31 33.94
N MET A 312 19.61 -52.30 33.33
CA MET A 312 18.70 -52.08 32.20
C MET A 312 17.48 -51.24 32.58
N ARG A 313 16.92 -51.44 33.78
CA ARG A 313 15.86 -50.58 34.32
C ARG A 313 16.36 -49.15 34.51
N MET A 314 17.55 -48.97 35.11
CA MET A 314 18.15 -47.64 35.29
C MET A 314 18.46 -46.95 33.95
N ARG A 315 18.91 -47.69 32.94
CA ARG A 315 19.19 -47.17 31.59
C ARG A 315 17.91 -46.76 30.86
N SER A 316 16.84 -47.57 30.97
CA SER A 316 15.54 -47.23 30.40
C SER A 316 14.89 -46.04 31.12
N GLU A 317 15.04 -45.95 32.44
CA GLU A 317 14.62 -44.78 33.22
C GLU A 317 15.41 -43.53 32.85
N ASN A 318 16.74 -43.59 32.76
CA ASN A 318 17.57 -42.47 32.29
C ASN A 318 17.20 -42.04 30.86
N SER A 319 16.95 -42.99 29.96
CA SER A 319 16.48 -42.70 28.60
C SER A 319 15.11 -42.02 28.61
N SER A 320 14.19 -42.47 29.46
CA SER A 320 12.88 -41.84 29.67
C SER A 320 13.00 -40.43 30.25
N LEU A 321 13.88 -40.24 31.25
CA LEU A 321 14.16 -38.94 31.85
C LEU A 321 14.80 -37.97 30.85
N LEU A 322 15.73 -38.45 30.00
CA LEU A 322 16.31 -37.66 28.92
C LEU A 322 15.24 -37.22 27.91
N ARG A 323 14.34 -38.13 27.50
CA ARG A 323 13.23 -37.77 26.61
C ARG A 323 12.28 -36.76 27.26
N LYS A 324 11.96 -36.91 28.55
CA LYS A 324 11.17 -35.93 29.30
C LYS A 324 11.87 -34.58 29.40
N LEU A 325 13.18 -34.57 29.62
CA LEU A 325 14.00 -33.35 29.66
C LEU A 325 13.98 -32.64 28.30
N ASP A 326 14.15 -33.38 27.20
CA ASP A 326 14.14 -32.80 25.86
C ASP A 326 12.75 -32.33 25.45
N ALA A 327 11.68 -33.06 25.80
CA ALA A 327 10.31 -32.60 25.63
C ALA A 327 10.05 -31.29 26.41
N ALA A 328 10.47 -31.23 27.68
CA ALA A 328 10.36 -30.01 28.50
C ALA A 328 11.19 -28.85 27.95
N ARG A 329 12.36 -29.11 27.33
CA ARG A 329 13.16 -28.08 26.65
C ARG A 329 12.43 -27.54 25.42
N VAL A 330 11.89 -28.41 24.58
CA VAL A 330 11.13 -28.00 23.39
C VAL A 330 9.88 -27.21 23.78
N GLU A 331 9.15 -27.63 24.81
CA GLU A 331 7.98 -26.91 25.32
C GLU A 331 8.34 -25.55 25.93
N ARG A 332 9.49 -25.45 26.63
CA ARG A 332 10.01 -24.17 27.10
C ARG A 332 10.36 -23.25 25.94
N ASP A 333 11.02 -23.77 24.92
CA ASP A 333 11.41 -22.99 23.75
C ASP A 333 10.20 -22.58 22.91
N SER A 334 9.14 -23.40 22.82
CA SER A 334 7.89 -23.03 22.17
C SER A 334 7.17 -21.92 22.95
N ARG A 335 7.04 -22.04 24.27
CA ARG A 335 6.50 -20.97 25.14
C ARG A 335 7.31 -19.69 25.03
N LYS A 336 8.64 -19.78 24.98
CA LYS A 336 9.52 -18.62 24.80
C LYS A 336 9.24 -17.92 23.46
N ARG A 337 9.14 -18.68 22.36
CA ARG A 337 8.79 -18.10 21.04
C ARG A 337 7.41 -17.47 21.01
N GLU A 338 6.43 -18.07 21.69
CA GLU A 338 5.08 -17.51 21.83
C GLU A 338 5.11 -16.19 22.61
N LEU A 339 5.83 -16.14 23.73
CA LEU A 339 6.02 -14.92 24.52
C LEU A 339 6.78 -13.85 23.74
N ASP A 340 7.84 -14.20 23.02
CA ASP A 340 8.56 -13.27 22.13
C ASP A 340 7.65 -12.75 21.01
N GLY A 341 6.74 -13.59 20.49
CA GLY A 341 5.71 -13.19 19.54
C GLY A 341 4.73 -12.17 20.12
N LYS A 342 4.18 -12.45 21.30
CA LYS A 342 3.28 -11.54 22.04
C LYS A 342 3.99 -10.23 22.43
N LEU A 343 5.26 -10.30 22.81
CA LEU A 343 6.05 -9.11 23.12
C LEU A 343 6.19 -8.23 21.87
N ARG A 344 6.54 -8.81 20.72
CA ARG A 344 6.66 -8.08 19.46
C ARG A 344 5.33 -7.54 18.94
N SER A 345 4.19 -8.17 19.25
CA SER A 345 2.88 -7.62 18.89
C SER A 345 2.52 -6.43 19.78
N LEU A 346 2.73 -6.57 21.10
CA LEU A 346 2.51 -5.48 22.07
C LEU A 346 3.44 -4.29 21.80
N GLU A 347 4.70 -4.53 21.45
CA GLU A 347 5.64 -3.47 21.06
C GLU A 347 5.17 -2.70 19.82
N ARG A 348 4.58 -3.38 18.84
CA ARG A 348 3.98 -2.73 17.67
C ARG A 348 2.75 -1.92 18.05
N GLU A 349 1.85 -2.48 18.86
CA GLU A 349 0.66 -1.80 19.34
C GLU A 349 1.01 -0.54 20.16
N ILE A 350 2.01 -0.64 21.05
CA ILE A 350 2.55 0.51 21.77
C ILE A 350 3.14 1.55 20.80
N GLY A 351 3.80 1.11 19.72
CA GLY A 351 4.27 2.00 18.65
C GLY A 351 3.12 2.78 18.01
N MET A 352 2.08 2.07 17.58
CA MET A 352 0.88 2.66 16.98
C MET A 352 0.19 3.65 17.94
N LEU A 353 -0.03 3.26 19.19
CA LEU A 353 -0.64 4.13 20.21
C LEU A 353 0.23 5.37 20.51
N LYS A 354 1.56 5.23 20.46
CA LYS A 354 2.46 6.38 20.62
C LYS A 354 2.36 7.35 19.46
N GLU A 355 2.31 6.84 18.22
CA GLU A 355 2.10 7.64 17.02
C GLU A 355 0.75 8.35 17.07
N GLU A 356 -0.33 7.64 17.39
CA GLU A 356 -1.66 8.24 17.59
C GLU A 356 -1.63 9.34 18.65
N ARG A 357 -1.01 9.09 19.81
CA ARG A 357 -0.83 10.09 20.86
C ARG A 357 -0.04 11.30 20.36
N ASP A 358 1.02 11.10 19.60
CA ASP A 358 1.81 12.21 19.03
C ASP A 358 1.01 13.00 17.98
N THR A 359 0.20 12.34 17.14
CA THR A 359 -0.70 13.02 16.20
C THR A 359 -1.78 13.83 16.92
N LEU A 360 -2.35 13.29 18.02
CA LEU A 360 -3.32 14.00 18.84
C LEU A 360 -2.69 15.19 19.55
N VAL A 361 -1.49 15.04 20.10
CA VAL A 361 -0.73 16.15 20.70
C VAL A 361 -0.42 17.22 19.66
N ALA A 362 -0.04 16.85 18.43
CA ALA A 362 0.19 17.80 17.35
C ALA A 362 -1.09 18.56 16.96
N LYS A 363 -2.24 17.87 16.87
CA LYS A 363 -3.55 18.49 16.65
C LYS A 363 -3.92 19.47 17.77
N VAL A 364 -3.74 19.07 19.02
CA VAL A 364 -3.98 19.95 20.19
C VAL A 364 -3.07 21.17 20.15
N LYS A 365 -1.79 21.00 19.81
CA LYS A 365 -0.85 22.12 19.67
C LYS A 365 -1.26 23.07 18.54
N LYS A 366 -1.81 22.55 17.44
CA LYS A 366 -2.37 23.38 16.36
C LYS A 366 -3.59 24.19 16.79
N TRP A 367 -4.24 23.83 17.90
CA TRP A 367 -5.35 24.59 18.49
C TRP A 367 -4.94 25.35 19.76
N SER A 368 -3.64 25.43 20.07
CA SER A 368 -3.16 26.11 21.27
C SER A 368 -3.32 27.63 21.20
N ASP A 369 -3.32 28.17 19.98
CA ASP A 369 -3.58 29.56 19.64
C ASP A 369 -5.08 29.91 19.63
N TYR A 370 -5.97 28.93 19.86
CA TYR A 370 -7.41 29.19 19.87
C TYR A 370 -7.81 30.23 20.92
N GLU A 371 -7.20 30.21 22.11
CA GLU A 371 -7.51 31.19 23.16
C GLU A 371 -6.93 32.57 22.83
N ASP A 372 -5.77 32.62 22.17
CA ASP A 372 -5.16 33.87 21.71
C ASP A 372 -5.97 34.49 20.57
N VAL A 373 -6.34 33.70 19.54
CA VAL A 373 -7.22 34.14 18.45
C VAL A 373 -8.60 34.54 18.97
N LYS A 374 -9.12 33.85 19.99
CA LYS A 374 -10.38 34.22 20.64
C LYS A 374 -10.24 35.54 21.40
N GLN A 375 -9.13 35.78 22.10
CA GLN A 375 -8.85 37.07 22.74
C GLN A 375 -8.65 38.18 21.71
N GLU A 376 -7.88 37.93 20.64
CA GLU A 376 -7.69 38.87 19.54
C GLU A 376 -9.02 39.18 18.84
N LEU A 377 -9.88 38.19 18.61
CA LEU A 377 -11.23 38.40 18.09
C LEU A 377 -12.13 39.14 19.08
N GLU A 378 -11.99 38.90 20.39
CA GLU A 378 -12.72 39.65 21.42
C GLU A 378 -12.24 41.10 21.50
N VAL A 379 -10.95 41.35 21.30
CA VAL A 379 -10.33 42.68 21.19
C VAL A 379 -10.69 43.34 19.87
N LEU A 380 -10.68 42.64 18.75
CA LEU A 380 -11.12 43.18 17.46
C LEU A 380 -12.62 43.44 17.48
N LYS A 381 -13.41 42.61 18.15
CA LYS A 381 -14.82 42.88 18.39
C LYS A 381 -14.99 44.05 19.34
N SER A 382 -14.18 44.19 20.39
CA SER A 382 -14.27 45.37 21.25
C SER A 382 -13.82 46.63 20.53
N ILE A 383 -12.79 46.57 19.68
CA ILE A 383 -12.32 47.68 18.85
C ILE A 383 -13.35 47.97 17.76
N GLU A 384 -13.80 47.03 16.95
CA GLU A 384 -14.81 47.26 15.90
C GLU A 384 -16.14 47.79 16.48
N PHE A 385 -16.52 47.35 17.68
CA PHE A 385 -17.72 47.84 18.36
C PHE A 385 -17.48 49.02 19.33
N SER A 386 -16.23 49.46 19.55
CA SER A 386 -15.91 50.66 20.37
C SER A 386 -15.37 51.80 19.51
N THR A 387 -14.59 51.51 18.46
CA THR A 387 -14.11 52.46 17.43
C THR A 387 -15.19 52.86 16.42
N GLY A 388 -16.36 52.22 16.46
CA GLY A 388 -17.55 52.74 15.80
C GLY A 388 -18.25 53.87 16.54
N ASP A 389 -17.79 54.24 17.75
CA ASP A 389 -18.43 55.24 18.62
C ASP A 389 -17.42 56.13 19.39
N ASP A 390 -16.16 56.21 18.93
CA ASP A 390 -15.10 56.97 19.64
C ASP A 390 -14.28 57.89 18.71
N ASP A 391 -14.85 58.28 17.57
CA ASP A 391 -14.42 59.46 16.83
C ASP A 391 -15.26 60.67 17.30
N ASP A 392 -14.99 61.16 18.53
CA ASP A 392 -15.11 62.58 18.92
C ASP A 392 -15.04 62.75 20.46
N ALA A 393 -13.85 62.99 21.03
CA ALA A 393 -13.59 64.10 21.97
C ALA A 393 -12.17 64.06 22.56
N ASP A 394 -11.45 65.12 22.23
CA ASP A 394 -10.15 65.61 22.71
C ASP A 394 -10.03 65.80 24.24
N LEU A 395 -8.76 65.90 24.69
CA LEU A 395 -8.21 66.56 25.90
C LEU A 395 -7.73 65.67 27.08
N GLY A 396 -6.42 65.77 27.33
CA GLY A 396 -5.92 66.02 28.70
C GLY A 396 -4.86 65.08 29.26
N ASP A 397 -3.59 65.41 29.00
CA ASP A 397 -2.50 65.52 29.99
C ASP A 397 -2.29 64.37 31.01
N SER A 398 -1.19 63.61 30.83
CA SER A 398 -0.15 63.38 31.86
C SER A 398 0.68 62.13 31.55
N ALA A 399 1.91 62.33 31.09
CA ALA A 399 3.03 61.48 31.52
C ALA A 399 3.45 61.97 32.92
N PRO A 400 3.92 61.12 33.85
CA PRO A 400 5.33 60.73 33.76
C PRO A 400 5.70 59.34 34.36
N ASN A 401 6.71 58.72 33.74
CA ASN A 401 7.93 58.21 34.39
C ASN A 401 7.83 57.13 35.51
N ALA A 402 8.33 55.92 35.23
CA ALA A 402 9.15 55.15 36.18
C ALA A 402 9.95 54.04 35.49
N LEU A 403 11.26 54.29 35.34
CA LEU A 403 12.29 53.26 35.34
C LEU A 403 12.26 52.45 36.64
N GLN A 404 12.75 51.21 36.58
CA GLN A 404 13.84 50.65 37.42
C GLN A 404 13.56 49.21 37.88
N SER A 405 14.47 48.34 37.43
CA SER A 405 15.07 47.16 38.06
C SER A 405 14.44 46.57 39.33
N GLY A 406 14.25 45.24 39.30
CA GLY A 406 14.08 44.44 40.51
C GLY A 406 14.05 42.94 40.19
N VAL A 407 15.24 42.32 40.18
CA VAL A 407 15.41 40.87 40.31
C VAL A 407 14.94 40.50 41.72
N GLU A 408 14.04 39.53 41.87
CA GLU A 408 14.23 38.35 42.73
C GLU A 408 13.00 37.42 42.75
N ASN A 409 13.32 36.15 42.92
CA ASN A 409 12.48 34.96 43.02
C ASN A 409 11.38 35.05 44.09
N GLY A 410 10.24 34.38 43.84
CA GLY A 410 9.44 33.77 44.91
C GLY A 410 7.92 33.88 44.79
N SER A 411 7.30 32.81 44.28
CA SER A 411 5.97 32.27 44.66
C SER A 411 4.86 33.22 45.14
N GLY A 412 3.77 33.31 44.38
CA GLY A 412 2.49 33.80 44.92
C GLY A 412 1.40 33.99 43.86
N ALA A 413 0.49 33.01 43.76
CA ALA A 413 -0.74 33.13 43.01
C ALA A 413 -1.61 34.28 43.57
N LYS A 414 -1.63 35.44 42.90
CA LYS A 414 -2.64 36.50 43.03
C LYS A 414 -2.77 37.22 41.69
N GLY A 415 -3.94 37.13 41.06
CA GLY A 415 -4.22 37.84 39.80
C GLY A 415 -5.55 37.47 39.13
N LYS A 416 -6.59 37.09 39.89
CA LYS A 416 -7.92 36.77 39.33
C LYS A 416 -9.08 37.53 40.00
N GLY A 417 -8.79 38.32 41.04
CA GLY A 417 -9.77 39.16 41.74
C GLY A 417 -9.91 40.54 41.08
N ASP A 418 -8.78 41.21 40.85
CA ASP A 418 -8.77 42.58 40.30
C ASP A 418 -9.29 42.63 38.86
N THR A 419 -9.14 41.56 38.08
CA THR A 419 -9.69 41.45 36.72
C THR A 419 -11.20 41.28 36.70
N LEU A 420 -11.79 40.55 37.67
CA LEU A 420 -13.23 40.35 37.73
C LEU A 420 -13.95 41.61 38.22
N GLU A 421 -13.39 42.29 39.22
CA GLU A 421 -13.94 43.54 39.74
C GLU A 421 -13.84 44.66 38.68
N GLN A 422 -12.72 44.73 37.97
CA GLN A 422 -12.55 45.67 36.86
C GLN A 422 -13.47 45.36 35.68
N LEU A 423 -13.72 44.08 35.37
CA LEU A 423 -14.65 43.68 34.31
C LEU A 423 -16.12 43.94 34.70
N LEU A 424 -16.46 43.80 35.98
CA LEU A 424 -17.79 44.15 36.49
C LEU A 424 -18.02 45.67 36.49
N LEU A 425 -17.02 46.47 36.85
CA LEU A 425 -17.10 47.94 36.78
C LEU A 425 -17.17 48.43 35.33
N ALA A 426 -16.36 47.87 34.43
CA ALA A 426 -16.43 48.19 32.99
C ALA A 426 -17.80 47.82 32.42
N ARG A 427 -18.38 46.68 32.82
CA ARG A 427 -19.71 46.26 32.38
C ARG A 427 -20.82 47.13 32.97
N ASN A 428 -20.70 47.58 34.23
CA ASN A 428 -21.68 48.47 34.84
C ASN A 428 -21.66 49.87 34.20
N LYS A 429 -20.46 50.38 33.88
CA LYS A 429 -20.28 51.63 33.13
C LYS A 429 -20.89 51.51 31.72
N LYS A 430 -20.55 50.44 30.99
CA LYS A 430 -21.12 50.16 29.67
C LYS A 430 -22.64 50.04 29.68
N LEU A 431 -23.22 49.33 30.65
CA LEU A 431 -24.69 49.24 30.79
C LEU A 431 -25.33 50.59 31.09
N SER A 432 -24.64 51.46 31.82
CA SER A 432 -25.13 52.83 32.09
C SER A 432 -25.08 53.68 30.83
N ASP A 433 -24.00 53.61 30.06
CA ASP A 433 -23.82 54.32 28.79
C ASP A 433 -24.86 53.85 27.76
N GLU A 434 -25.05 52.53 27.59
CA GLU A 434 -26.09 51.94 26.74
C GLU A 434 -27.50 52.43 27.13
N LEU A 435 -27.77 52.55 28.43
CA LEU A 435 -29.07 53.03 28.93
C LEU A 435 -29.28 54.52 28.60
N THR A 436 -28.22 55.33 28.61
CA THR A 436 -28.31 56.73 28.18
C THR A 436 -28.52 56.87 26.68
N VAL A 437 -27.82 56.10 25.85
CA VAL A 437 -27.99 56.09 24.39
C VAL A 437 -29.38 55.61 24.00
N LEU A 438 -29.90 54.56 24.67
CA LEU A 438 -31.26 54.09 24.45
C LEU A 438 -32.31 55.15 24.83
N ARG A 439 -32.08 55.94 25.88
CA ARG A 439 -32.98 57.05 26.24
C ARG A 439 -32.96 58.16 25.19
N VAL A 440 -31.78 58.55 24.71
CA VAL A 440 -31.64 59.62 23.70
C VAL A 440 -32.21 59.18 22.36
N SER A 441 -31.92 57.95 21.91
CA SER A 441 -32.49 57.41 20.67
C SER A 441 -34.00 57.23 20.75
N HIS A 442 -34.54 56.80 21.90
CA HIS A 442 -35.99 56.77 22.11
C HIS A 442 -36.60 58.16 21.97
N GLN A 443 -35.95 59.19 22.54
CA GLN A 443 -36.39 60.57 22.43
C GLN A 443 -36.30 61.11 20.99
N ASP A 444 -35.24 60.79 20.24
CA ASP A 444 -35.12 61.17 18.82
C ASP A 444 -36.16 60.46 17.94
N LEU A 445 -36.40 59.16 18.17
CA LEU A 445 -37.42 58.41 17.46
C LEU A 445 -38.82 58.97 17.74
N GLN A 446 -39.08 59.36 18.99
CA GLN A 446 -40.32 60.01 19.39
C GLN A 446 -40.48 61.39 18.74
N ALA A 447 -39.40 62.18 18.65
CA ALA A 447 -39.39 63.46 17.96
C ALA A 447 -39.63 63.30 16.44
N ARG A 448 -39.01 62.31 15.80
CA ARG A 448 -39.24 61.99 14.38
C ARG A 448 -40.66 61.53 14.12
N LEU A 449 -41.24 60.70 15.00
CA LEU A 449 -42.64 60.29 14.91
C LEU A 449 -43.56 61.50 15.01
N GLN A 450 -43.29 62.42 15.94
CA GLN A 450 -44.05 63.65 16.07
C GLN A 450 -43.95 64.53 14.83
N SER A 451 -42.75 64.70 14.27
CA SER A 451 -42.54 65.46 13.02
C SER A 451 -43.27 64.83 11.83
N MET A 452 -43.17 63.51 11.66
CA MET A 452 -43.86 62.78 10.59
C MET A 452 -45.38 62.88 10.73
N GLN A 453 -45.90 62.86 11.96
CA GLN A 453 -47.32 63.04 12.23
C GLN A 453 -47.77 64.47 11.92
N GLU A 454 -46.94 65.48 12.23
CA GLU A 454 -47.19 66.87 11.86
C GLU A 454 -47.18 67.05 10.34
N ASP A 455 -46.19 66.51 9.63
CA ASP A 455 -46.12 66.54 8.16
C ASP A 455 -47.30 65.82 7.51
N SER A 456 -47.72 64.67 8.04
CA SER A 456 -48.92 63.97 7.57
C SER A 456 -50.19 64.80 7.79
N SER A 457 -50.29 65.52 8.91
CA SER A 457 -51.42 66.42 9.16
C SER A 457 -51.43 67.62 8.22
N LYS A 458 -50.24 68.18 7.94
CA LYS A 458 -50.06 69.32 7.04
C LYS A 458 -50.40 68.94 5.61
N THR A 459 -49.85 67.84 5.11
CA THR A 459 -50.14 67.31 3.76
C THR A 459 -51.62 66.95 3.61
N ASN A 460 -52.26 66.37 4.63
CA ASN A 460 -53.70 66.13 4.60
C ASN A 460 -54.49 67.45 4.51
N SER A 461 -54.09 68.49 5.24
CA SER A 461 -54.72 69.82 5.14
C SER A 461 -54.51 70.48 3.77
N GLU A 462 -53.37 70.26 3.12
CA GLU A 462 -53.09 70.76 1.77
C GLU A 462 -53.91 69.98 0.72
N LEU A 463 -54.07 68.67 0.90
CA LEU A 463 -54.91 67.83 0.06
C LEU A 463 -56.38 68.27 0.14
N GLU A 464 -56.90 68.52 1.34
CA GLU A 464 -58.27 69.02 1.52
C GLU A 464 -58.46 70.38 0.83
N ARG A 465 -57.49 71.30 0.94
CA ARG A 465 -57.53 72.58 0.21
C ARG A 465 -57.50 72.39 -1.31
N ALA A 466 -56.66 71.48 -1.80
CA ALA A 466 -56.58 71.18 -3.23
C ALA A 466 -57.88 70.55 -3.75
N GLN A 467 -58.48 69.63 -3.00
CA GLN A 467 -59.77 69.02 -3.34
C GLN A 467 -60.90 70.06 -3.35
N GLN A 468 -60.93 70.97 -2.38
CA GLN A 468 -61.88 72.09 -2.39
C GLN A 468 -61.68 72.98 -3.62
N LEU A 469 -60.43 73.30 -3.97
CA LEU A 469 -60.13 74.12 -5.14
C LEU A 469 -60.50 73.42 -6.45
N VAL A 470 -60.21 72.12 -6.56
CA VAL A 470 -60.65 71.30 -7.70
C VAL A 470 -62.17 71.27 -7.78
N SER A 471 -62.88 71.06 -6.68
CA SER A 471 -64.35 71.10 -6.67
C SER A 471 -64.88 72.48 -7.09
N THR A 472 -64.24 73.58 -6.69
CA THR A 472 -64.62 74.92 -7.18
C THR A 472 -64.35 75.07 -8.67
N LEU A 473 -63.19 74.60 -9.16
CA LEU A 473 -62.86 74.64 -10.59
C LEU A 473 -63.79 73.76 -11.41
N GLU A 474 -64.17 72.58 -10.93
CA GLU A 474 -65.13 71.69 -11.59
C GLU A 474 -66.52 72.33 -11.66
N ASN A 475 -66.99 72.98 -10.59
CA ASN A 475 -68.23 73.74 -10.61
C ASN A 475 -68.15 74.94 -11.58
N ASP A 476 -67.03 75.66 -11.60
CA ASP A 476 -66.82 76.77 -12.53
C ASP A 476 -66.76 76.29 -13.98
N LEU A 477 -66.12 75.15 -14.25
CA LEU A 477 -65.99 74.58 -15.59
C LEU A 477 -67.32 73.97 -16.05
N ALA A 478 -68.13 73.42 -15.14
CA ALA A 478 -69.51 73.02 -15.43
C ALA A 478 -70.36 74.24 -15.82
N ASN A 479 -70.25 75.35 -15.08
CA ASN A 479 -70.92 76.60 -15.44
C ASN A 479 -70.45 77.14 -16.81
N VAL A 480 -69.16 77.03 -17.13
CA VAL A 480 -68.62 77.44 -18.45
C VAL A 480 -69.06 76.49 -19.56
N HIS A 481 -69.11 75.17 -19.33
CA HIS A 481 -69.57 74.19 -20.30
C HIS A 481 -71.07 74.33 -20.62
N ASP A 482 -71.90 74.62 -19.62
CA ASP A 482 -73.32 74.96 -19.83
C ASP A 482 -73.49 76.26 -20.63
N SER A 483 -72.57 77.22 -20.49
CA SER A 483 -72.57 78.43 -21.32
C SER A 483 -72.01 78.23 -22.75
N ALA A 484 -71.17 77.21 -22.97
CA ALA A 484 -70.51 76.93 -24.25
C ALA A 484 -71.31 76.00 -25.18
N ASN A 485 -72.28 75.22 -24.66
CA ASN A 485 -73.13 74.33 -25.47
C ASN A 485 -74.34 75.03 -26.15
N ALA A 486 -74.44 76.36 -26.10
CA ALA A 486 -75.56 77.11 -26.70
C ALA A 486 -75.41 77.45 -28.20
N TYR A 487 -74.29 77.16 -28.89
CA TYR A 487 -74.15 77.37 -30.35
C TYR A 487 -73.17 76.38 -31.03
N PRO A 488 -73.56 75.61 -32.08
CA PRO A 488 -72.64 74.77 -32.84
C PRO A 488 -72.46 75.22 -34.31
N SER A 489 -71.21 75.22 -34.83
CA SER A 489 -70.82 74.81 -36.21
C SER A 489 -69.42 75.29 -36.63
N GLY A 490 -68.64 74.41 -37.29
CA GLY A 490 -67.68 74.83 -38.34
C GLY A 490 -66.26 74.23 -38.33
N ALA A 491 -66.08 73.13 -39.08
CA ALA A 491 -64.98 72.76 -40.00
C ALA A 491 -63.47 72.75 -39.58
N SER A 492 -62.88 71.56 -39.73
CA SER A 492 -61.58 71.15 -40.34
C SER A 492 -60.40 72.13 -40.47
N VAL A 493 -59.18 71.65 -40.18
CA VAL A 493 -58.02 71.48 -41.13
C VAL A 493 -56.71 71.21 -40.36
N ALA A 494 -55.89 70.35 -40.95
CA ALA A 494 -54.57 69.89 -40.52
C ALA A 494 -53.49 70.98 -40.42
N GLY A 495 -52.43 70.74 -39.63
CA GLY A 495 -51.20 71.53 -39.70
C GLY A 495 -50.23 71.33 -38.53
N THR A 496 -49.26 70.44 -38.71
CA THR A 496 -48.00 70.31 -37.95
C THR A 496 -47.03 71.46 -38.28
N TYR A 497 -46.55 72.27 -37.33
CA TYR A 497 -45.13 72.68 -37.22
C TYR A 497 -44.75 73.45 -35.95
N ALA A 498 -43.57 73.06 -35.43
CA ALA A 498 -42.52 73.89 -34.85
C ALA A 498 -42.67 74.52 -33.44
N SER A 499 -42.10 73.81 -32.47
CA SER A 499 -41.00 74.24 -31.58
C SER A 499 -40.77 75.75 -31.31
N ARG A 500 -40.67 76.08 -30.01
CA ARG A 500 -39.62 77.01 -29.54
C ARG A 500 -39.31 76.84 -28.04
N TYR A 501 -38.03 76.59 -27.79
CA TYR A 501 -37.32 76.60 -26.50
C TYR A 501 -37.13 78.04 -25.97
N PRO A 502 -36.85 78.25 -24.67
CA PRO A 502 -35.45 78.41 -24.17
C PRO A 502 -35.23 77.71 -22.80
N GLN A 503 -34.18 76.95 -22.47
CA GLN A 503 -32.72 77.17 -22.36
C GLN A 503 -32.32 78.33 -21.44
N SER A 504 -31.81 78.00 -20.25
CA SER A 504 -30.41 78.26 -19.83
C SER A 504 -30.24 77.90 -18.35
N SER A 505 -29.30 76.99 -18.00
CA SER A 505 -27.96 77.27 -17.41
C SER A 505 -27.96 77.09 -15.89
N ALA A 506 -26.97 76.52 -15.19
CA ALA A 506 -25.69 75.89 -15.53
C ALA A 506 -25.08 75.28 -14.24
N ASN A 507 -23.97 74.55 -14.44
CA ASN A 507 -22.88 74.13 -13.53
C ASN A 507 -22.92 72.68 -13.02
N PHE A 508 -22.16 71.75 -13.62
CA PHE A 508 -20.68 71.52 -13.56
C PHE A 508 -20.34 70.69 -12.29
N ALA A 509 -19.69 69.53 -12.30
CA ALA A 509 -18.63 69.01 -13.16
C ALA A 509 -18.64 67.47 -13.25
N ARG A 510 -18.08 66.96 -14.35
CA ARG A 510 -17.65 65.56 -14.54
C ARG A 510 -16.18 65.41 -14.15
N LYS A 511 -15.78 64.20 -13.77
CA LYS A 511 -14.50 63.63 -14.23
C LYS A 511 -14.61 62.12 -14.32
N GLY A 512 -14.63 61.61 -15.56
CA GLY A 512 -14.37 60.20 -15.85
C GLY A 512 -12.89 59.97 -16.13
N LYS A 513 -12.48 58.69 -16.12
CA LYS A 513 -11.41 58.13 -16.96
C LYS A 513 -11.46 56.58 -16.93
N VAL A 514 -11.82 56.02 -18.09
CA VAL A 514 -11.32 54.83 -18.80
C VAL A 514 -11.06 53.49 -18.07
N SER A 515 -11.78 52.47 -18.56
CA SER A 515 -11.64 50.98 -18.55
C SER A 515 -10.19 50.42 -18.68
N PRO A 516 -9.86 49.11 -18.45
CA PRO A 516 -10.66 47.88 -18.22
C PRO A 516 -10.19 46.99 -17.04
N THR A 517 -11.02 46.03 -16.59
CA THR A 517 -10.70 44.58 -16.39
C THR A 517 -11.78 43.92 -15.51
N SER A 518 -12.30 42.78 -15.99
CA SER A 518 -13.00 41.70 -15.27
C SER A 518 -14.26 42.00 -14.46
N SER A 519 -15.43 41.90 -15.11
CA SER A 519 -16.67 41.45 -14.47
C SER A 519 -17.00 40.05 -15.00
N ILE A 520 -16.44 39.05 -14.32
CA ILE A 520 -16.86 37.66 -14.39
C ILE A 520 -17.86 37.46 -13.24
N ILE A 521 -19.04 36.98 -13.60
CA ILE A 521 -19.95 36.13 -12.81
C ILE A 521 -20.92 36.78 -11.80
N SER A 522 -22.19 36.37 -11.96
CA SER A 522 -23.29 36.39 -10.99
C SER A 522 -24.02 37.73 -10.85
N GLY A 523 -25.33 37.84 -11.00
CA GLY A 523 -26.37 36.86 -11.25
C GLY A 523 -27.72 37.58 -11.16
N PHE A 524 -28.67 37.11 -11.96
CA PHE A 524 -30.12 37.14 -11.74
C PHE A 524 -30.80 38.48 -11.38
N ASP A 525 -31.61 39.00 -12.32
CA ASP A 525 -32.88 39.64 -11.96
C ASP A 525 -33.93 39.33 -13.06
N PRO A 526 -35.15 38.87 -12.72
CA PRO A 526 -36.15 38.49 -13.69
C PRO A 526 -37.19 39.61 -13.93
N ARG A 527 -37.87 39.52 -15.08
CA ARG A 527 -39.13 40.20 -15.46
C ARG A 527 -39.01 41.59 -16.11
N SER A 528 -39.02 41.60 -17.44
CA SER A 528 -39.80 42.49 -18.35
C SER A 528 -39.13 42.46 -19.74
N GLN A 529 -39.58 41.68 -20.73
CA GLN A 529 -40.60 42.07 -21.74
C GLN A 529 -40.68 43.60 -21.94
N ALA A 530 -40.50 44.19 -23.13
CA ALA A 530 -40.46 43.67 -24.48
C ALA A 530 -39.92 44.74 -25.44
N SER A 531 -39.47 44.28 -26.61
CA SER A 531 -39.73 44.84 -27.96
C SER A 531 -38.53 45.33 -28.78
N LEU A 532 -38.52 44.81 -30.02
CA LEU A 532 -37.89 45.29 -31.26
C LEU A 532 -36.40 44.93 -31.48
N GLY A 533 -35.98 44.10 -32.43
CA GLY A 533 -36.67 43.30 -33.45
C GLY A 533 -35.67 42.89 -34.53
N THR A 534 -35.60 41.61 -34.89
CA THR A 534 -35.06 41.15 -36.19
C THR A 534 -35.70 39.82 -36.56
N THR A 535 -36.51 39.88 -37.60
CA THR A 535 -37.18 38.81 -38.34
C THR A 535 -36.17 37.88 -39.03
N SER A 536 -36.35 36.56 -38.89
CA SER A 536 -36.93 35.67 -39.91
C SER A 536 -35.95 35.14 -40.96
N LEU A 537 -35.25 34.04 -40.63
CA LEU A 537 -34.87 33.03 -41.64
C LEU A 537 -34.67 31.61 -41.07
N GLU A 538 -34.39 31.43 -39.77
CA GLU A 538 -34.09 30.10 -39.21
C GLU A 538 -35.30 29.35 -38.61
N ALA A 539 -36.46 30.02 -38.48
CA ALA A 539 -37.63 29.49 -37.76
C ALA A 539 -38.64 28.69 -38.60
N LEU A 540 -38.36 28.45 -39.89
CA LEU A 540 -39.27 27.70 -40.79
C LEU A 540 -38.85 26.24 -41.04
N ARG A 541 -37.77 25.73 -40.40
CA ARG A 541 -37.28 24.36 -40.66
C ARG A 541 -37.73 23.29 -39.66
N SER A 542 -38.45 23.64 -38.60
CA SER A 542 -39.02 22.63 -37.69
C SER A 542 -40.50 22.93 -37.44
N GLY A 543 -41.34 22.19 -38.15
CA GLY A 543 -42.80 22.27 -38.08
C GLY A 543 -43.37 22.06 -36.67
N GLU A 544 -44.58 22.61 -36.52
CA GLU A 544 -45.36 22.82 -35.30
C GLU A 544 -45.55 21.63 -34.35
N PRO A 545 -45.82 21.92 -33.06
CA PRO A 545 -46.16 20.96 -32.02
C PRO A 545 -47.67 20.70 -31.97
N VAL A 546 -48.06 19.44 -31.85
CA VAL A 546 -49.38 19.07 -31.33
C VAL A 546 -49.17 18.20 -30.10
N GLY A 547 -49.62 18.71 -28.95
CA GLY A 547 -50.21 17.93 -27.87
C GLY A 547 -49.31 16.97 -27.09
N GLY A 548 -49.00 17.35 -25.85
CA GLY A 548 -48.81 16.40 -24.75
C GLY A 548 -47.45 15.72 -24.67
N GLY A 549 -46.55 16.28 -23.87
CA GLY A 549 -45.36 15.58 -23.43
C GLY A 549 -44.39 16.52 -22.73
N SER A 550 -44.18 16.30 -21.43
CA SER A 550 -43.08 16.87 -20.65
C SER A 550 -41.81 16.94 -21.49
N GLY A 551 -41.37 18.16 -21.82
CA GLY A 551 -40.21 18.38 -22.67
C GLY A 551 -38.98 17.65 -22.13
N ILE A 552 -38.36 16.82 -22.96
CA ILE A 552 -37.09 16.14 -22.70
C ILE A 552 -35.95 17.15 -22.44
N LEU A 553 -36.09 18.38 -22.96
CA LEU A 553 -35.09 19.44 -22.93
C LEU A 553 -34.80 20.00 -21.53
N PRO A 554 -35.80 20.31 -20.68
CA PRO A 554 -35.59 20.60 -19.26
C PRO A 554 -34.84 19.50 -18.50
N MET A 555 -35.15 18.22 -18.78
CA MET A 555 -34.50 17.08 -18.14
C MET A 555 -33.05 16.92 -18.60
N ILE A 556 -32.78 17.07 -19.90
CA ILE A 556 -31.42 17.04 -20.46
C ILE A 556 -30.59 18.23 -19.95
N THR A 557 -31.20 19.42 -19.80
CA THR A 557 -30.51 20.59 -19.26
C THR A 557 -30.14 20.38 -17.80
N ALA A 558 -31.05 19.85 -16.99
CA ALA A 558 -30.78 19.50 -15.59
C ALA A 558 -29.73 18.38 -15.46
N GLN A 559 -29.74 17.39 -16.36
CA GLN A 559 -28.72 16.34 -16.40
C GLN A 559 -27.35 16.93 -16.77
N ARG A 560 -27.28 17.75 -17.82
CA ARG A 560 -26.05 18.46 -18.22
C ARG A 560 -25.49 19.30 -17.08
N ASP A 561 -26.33 20.05 -16.37
CA ASP A 561 -25.89 20.91 -15.28
C ASP A 561 -25.41 20.08 -14.06
N ARG A 562 -26.01 18.91 -13.81
CA ARG A 562 -25.51 17.94 -12.82
C ARG A 562 -24.17 17.33 -13.23
N PHE A 563 -24.01 16.96 -14.50
CA PHE A 563 -22.73 16.46 -15.02
C PHE A 563 -21.64 17.53 -14.97
N LYS A 564 -21.96 18.78 -15.33
CA LYS A 564 -21.03 19.91 -15.22
C LYS A 564 -20.61 20.14 -13.78
N LYS A 565 -21.56 20.12 -12.84
CA LYS A 565 -21.28 20.23 -11.40
C LYS A 565 -20.40 19.07 -10.90
N ARG A 566 -20.68 17.84 -11.33
CA ARG A 566 -19.88 16.67 -10.99
C ARG A 566 -18.47 16.75 -11.59
N ASN A 567 -18.34 17.24 -12.81
CA ASN A 567 -17.04 17.44 -13.46
C ASN A 567 -16.21 18.48 -12.71
N THR A 568 -16.80 19.63 -12.36
CA THR A 568 -16.09 20.64 -11.56
C THR A 568 -15.71 20.13 -10.17
N GLN A 569 -16.53 19.26 -9.57
CA GLN A 569 -16.20 18.64 -8.29
C GLN A 569 -15.04 17.66 -8.43
N LEU A 570 -15.03 16.82 -9.48
CA LEU A 570 -13.95 15.88 -9.76
C LEU A 570 -12.64 16.61 -10.12
N GLU A 571 -12.71 17.70 -10.87
CA GLU A 571 -11.55 18.56 -11.15
C GLU A 571 -10.97 19.17 -9.87
N ASN A 572 -11.83 19.60 -8.95
CA ASN A 572 -11.41 20.12 -7.65
C ASN A 572 -10.78 19.03 -6.78
N GLU A 573 -11.42 17.86 -6.65
CA GLU A 573 -10.90 16.70 -5.91
C GLU A 573 -9.56 16.21 -6.49
N LEU A 574 -9.42 16.20 -7.82
CA LEU A 574 -8.17 15.88 -8.51
C LEU A 574 -7.08 16.92 -8.16
N SER A 575 -7.41 18.21 -8.22
CA SER A 575 -6.46 19.28 -7.87
C SER A 575 -6.03 19.22 -6.40
N GLU A 576 -6.94 18.86 -5.49
CA GLU A 576 -6.68 18.70 -4.07
C GLU A 576 -5.80 17.47 -3.81
N SER A 577 -6.05 16.36 -4.50
CA SER A 577 -5.21 15.16 -4.44
C SER A 577 -3.78 15.46 -4.93
N HIS A 578 -3.62 16.22 -6.01
CA HIS A 578 -2.30 16.63 -6.51
C HIS A 578 -1.57 17.54 -5.53
N ARG A 579 -2.29 18.48 -4.88
CA ARG A 579 -1.71 19.32 -3.81
C ARG A 579 -1.28 18.48 -2.61
N ALA A 580 -2.10 17.52 -2.19
CA ALA A 580 -1.77 16.61 -1.09
C ALA A 580 -0.54 15.74 -1.42
N VAL A 581 -0.46 15.17 -2.63
CA VAL A 581 0.71 14.39 -3.07
C VAL A 581 1.97 15.25 -3.12
N SER A 582 1.88 16.49 -3.61
CA SER A 582 3.02 17.42 -3.64
C SER A 582 3.48 17.77 -2.22
N SER A 583 2.55 18.05 -1.31
CA SER A 583 2.84 18.30 0.11
C SER A 583 3.50 17.11 0.78
N LEU A 584 2.97 15.90 0.60
CA LEU A 584 3.55 14.67 1.16
C LEU A 584 4.94 14.38 0.60
N ARG A 585 5.19 14.66 -0.68
CA ARG A 585 6.53 14.52 -1.27
C ARG A 585 7.52 15.52 -0.67
N GLN A 586 7.11 16.76 -0.45
CA GLN A 586 7.95 17.77 0.23
C GLN A 586 8.21 17.39 1.68
N GLU A 587 7.19 16.87 2.38
CA GLU A 587 7.32 16.39 3.76
C GLU A 587 8.27 15.20 3.84
N ILE A 588 8.14 14.20 2.97
CA ILE A 588 9.07 13.07 2.89
C ILE A 588 10.50 13.55 2.62
N ALA A 589 10.70 14.49 1.69
CA ALA A 589 12.02 15.05 1.41
C ALA A 589 12.59 15.80 2.63
N SER A 590 11.76 16.54 3.37
CA SER A 590 12.17 17.22 4.60
C SER A 590 12.53 16.23 5.72
N LEU A 591 11.71 15.20 5.94
CA LEU A 591 11.96 14.15 6.93
C LEU A 591 13.20 13.34 6.58
N GLN A 592 13.45 13.06 5.29
CA GLN A 592 14.69 12.42 4.86
C GLN A 592 15.92 13.28 5.18
N LYS A 593 15.86 14.60 4.93
CA LYS A 593 16.92 15.54 5.27
C LYS A 593 17.15 15.63 6.78
N ASP A 594 16.08 15.67 7.56
CA ASP A 594 16.15 15.74 9.02
C ASP A 594 16.65 14.43 9.63
N ASN A 595 16.23 13.27 9.12
CA ASN A 595 16.76 11.97 9.51
C ASN A 595 18.26 11.83 9.22
N LEU A 596 18.73 12.36 8.09
CA LEU A 596 20.16 12.42 7.77
C LEU A 596 20.93 13.35 8.73
N ASN A 597 20.38 14.52 9.06
CA ASN A 597 20.97 15.45 10.03
C ASN A 597 20.99 14.85 11.45
N LEU A 598 19.93 14.13 11.85
CA LEU A 598 19.87 13.44 13.13
C LEU A 598 20.92 12.32 13.20
N TYR A 599 21.10 11.58 12.10
CA TYR A 599 22.15 10.59 11.97
C TYR A 599 23.55 11.21 12.08
N GLU A 600 23.78 12.34 11.39
CA GLU A 600 25.00 13.13 11.49
C GLU A 600 25.28 13.57 12.93
N LYS A 601 24.31 14.18 13.61
CA LYS A 601 24.41 14.58 15.03
C LYS A 601 24.65 13.39 15.96
N THR A 602 23.94 12.29 15.77
CA THR A 602 24.12 11.06 16.57
C THR A 602 25.52 10.48 16.37
N ARG A 603 26.03 10.53 15.14
CA ARG A 603 27.42 10.17 14.84
C ARG A 603 28.40 11.12 15.51
N TYR A 604 28.23 12.43 15.42
CA TYR A 604 29.12 13.39 16.08
C TYR A 604 29.12 13.20 17.61
N VAL A 605 27.96 13.03 18.22
CA VAL A 605 27.82 12.78 19.67
C VAL A 605 28.43 11.44 20.06
N SER A 606 28.19 10.35 19.32
CA SER A 606 28.79 9.04 19.62
C SER A 606 30.32 9.04 19.43
N THR A 607 30.84 9.78 18.45
CA THR A 607 32.28 9.93 18.24
C THR A 607 32.91 10.78 19.34
N TYR A 608 32.21 11.81 19.82
CA TYR A 608 32.66 12.68 20.92
C TYR A 608 32.56 12.00 22.29
N ASN A 609 31.48 11.27 22.58
CA ASN A 609 31.33 10.48 23.83
C ASN A 609 32.36 9.35 23.94
N ARG A 610 32.88 8.85 22.82
CA ARG A 610 33.97 7.85 22.82
C ARG A 610 35.35 8.46 23.05
N ALA A 611 35.48 9.78 22.97
CA ALA A 611 36.73 10.53 23.16
C ALA A 611 36.85 11.21 24.54
N GLY A 612 35.91 10.97 25.47
CA GLY A 612 35.98 11.49 26.84
C GLY A 612 37.05 10.81 27.72
N PRO A 613 37.58 11.48 28.77
CA PRO A 613 38.85 11.11 29.42
C PRO A 613 38.83 9.84 30.31
N THR A 614 37.72 9.10 30.37
CA THR A 614 37.49 8.07 31.40
C THR A 614 37.24 6.66 30.86
N ALA A 615 37.59 6.36 29.61
CA ALA A 615 37.51 5.00 29.07
C ALA A 615 38.89 4.30 29.08
N SER A 616 39.07 3.47 30.10
CA SER A 616 40.25 2.64 30.37
C SER A 616 40.63 1.69 29.23
N SER A 617 41.94 1.50 29.10
CA SER A 617 42.72 0.75 28.11
C SER A 617 42.37 -0.74 27.97
N ALA A 618 41.40 -1.12 27.12
CA ALA A 618 41.18 -2.54 26.81
C ALA A 618 40.64 -2.91 25.40
N SER A 619 40.57 -2.01 24.42
CA SER A 619 40.04 -2.42 23.08
C SER A 619 40.59 -1.66 21.87
N SER A 620 41.88 -1.31 21.89
CA SER A 620 42.55 -0.62 20.77
C SER A 620 43.05 -1.54 19.64
N TYR A 621 42.77 -2.85 19.66
CA TYR A 621 43.13 -3.78 18.59
C TYR A 621 41.91 -4.45 17.92
N ALA A 622 40.99 -3.64 17.39
CA ALA A 622 40.11 -4.09 16.32
C ALA A 622 40.71 -3.62 14.99
N THR A 623 41.38 -4.54 14.27
CA THR A 623 41.88 -4.33 12.91
C THR A 623 40.70 -4.19 11.95
N ASN A 624 40.14 -2.99 11.88
CA ASN A 624 39.20 -2.60 10.83
C ASN A 624 39.98 -1.85 9.74
N PRO A 625 40.04 -2.32 8.48
CA PRO A 625 40.89 -1.73 7.44
C PRO A 625 40.38 -0.37 6.92
N ASN A 626 39.36 0.23 7.54
CA ASN A 626 38.83 1.53 7.15
C ASN A 626 38.48 2.37 8.40
N PRO A 627 39.27 3.41 8.75
CA PRO A 627 39.08 4.19 9.98
C PRO A 627 37.82 5.08 9.98
N SER A 628 37.02 5.04 8.91
CA SER A 628 35.77 5.80 8.75
C SER A 628 34.49 4.98 9.02
N MET A 629 34.58 3.65 9.20
CA MET A 629 33.41 2.81 9.50
C MET A 629 33.28 2.53 11.01
N ILE A 630 32.34 3.20 11.66
CA ILE A 630 31.89 2.87 13.01
C ILE A 630 30.93 1.67 12.91
N GLN A 631 31.27 0.52 13.50
CA GLN A 631 30.32 -0.59 13.64
C GLN A 631 29.54 -0.40 14.95
N MET A 632 28.30 0.09 14.83
CA MET A 632 27.32 0.07 15.93
C MET A 632 26.60 -1.30 15.88
N SER A 633 26.39 -1.93 17.03
CA SER A 633 25.87 -3.30 17.16
C SER A 633 24.50 -3.53 16.49
N SER A 634 24.47 -4.48 15.56
CA SER A 634 23.30 -4.94 14.78
C SER A 634 22.43 -5.94 15.55
N SER A 635 21.79 -5.52 16.65
CA SER A 635 20.90 -6.40 17.44
C SER A 635 19.44 -5.96 17.54
N THR A 636 19.00 -4.97 16.76
CA THR A 636 17.58 -4.55 16.71
C THR A 636 17.16 -4.20 15.27
N SER A 637 15.86 -4.33 14.96
CA SER A 637 15.26 -4.08 13.62
C SER A 637 15.50 -2.66 13.07
N SER A 638 15.92 -1.74 13.93
CA SER A 638 16.39 -0.39 13.62
C SER A 638 17.74 -0.36 12.87
N GLY A 639 18.52 -1.46 12.87
CA GLY A 639 19.80 -1.55 12.17
C GLY A 639 19.68 -1.37 10.65
N LEU A 640 18.61 -1.87 10.03
CA LEU A 640 18.38 -1.72 8.59
C LEU A 640 18.04 -0.27 8.18
N ALA A 641 17.25 0.43 9.00
CA ALA A 641 16.94 1.84 8.76
C ALA A 641 18.18 2.71 8.98
N LEU A 642 18.95 2.42 10.04
CA LEU A 642 20.22 3.09 10.34
C LEU A 642 21.26 2.87 9.23
N ASP A 643 21.36 1.65 8.67
CA ASP A 643 22.27 1.33 7.57
C ASP A 643 21.88 2.03 6.24
N ARG A 644 20.58 2.24 5.99
CA ARG A 644 20.10 3.08 4.87
C ARG A 644 20.51 4.55 5.04
N TYR A 645 20.29 5.14 6.21
CA TYR A 645 20.69 6.53 6.46
C TYR A 645 22.21 6.69 6.53
N ARG A 646 22.93 5.68 7.03
CA ARG A 646 24.39 5.61 7.01
C ARG A 646 24.94 5.65 5.59
N SER A 647 24.43 4.78 4.71
CA SER A 647 24.90 4.71 3.32
C SER A 647 24.54 5.98 2.54
N ALA A 648 23.36 6.57 2.78
CA ALA A 648 22.96 7.85 2.21
C ALA A 648 23.78 9.04 2.76
N TYR A 649 24.21 8.99 4.02
CA TYR A 649 25.11 9.98 4.59
C TYR A 649 26.55 9.84 4.06
N GLU A 650 27.09 8.62 4.01
CA GLU A 650 28.44 8.34 3.51
C GLU A 650 28.59 8.67 2.02
N SER A 651 27.53 8.48 1.22
CA SER A 651 27.50 8.90 -0.18
C SER A 651 27.46 10.42 -0.36
N ASN A 652 26.82 11.15 0.55
CA ASN A 652 26.73 12.61 0.52
C ASN A 652 28.02 13.29 1.04
N ILE A 653 28.68 12.72 2.05
CA ILE A 653 29.88 13.32 2.67
C ILE A 653 31.18 13.03 1.91
N SER A 654 31.25 11.96 1.11
CA SER A 654 32.50 11.53 0.48
C SER A 654 32.35 11.17 -1.01
N PRO A 655 32.47 12.15 -1.92
CA PRO A 655 32.46 11.88 -3.36
C PRO A 655 33.57 10.90 -3.80
N PHE A 656 34.67 10.83 -3.05
CA PHE A 656 35.77 9.90 -3.29
C PHE A 656 35.51 8.45 -2.84
N ALA A 657 34.60 8.20 -1.88
CA ALA A 657 34.24 6.83 -1.50
C ALA A 657 33.34 6.18 -2.56
N ALA A 658 32.41 6.95 -3.12
CA ALA A 658 31.64 6.54 -4.29
C ALA A 658 32.57 6.27 -5.49
N PHE A 659 33.61 7.08 -5.67
CA PHE A 659 34.63 6.86 -6.69
C PHE A 659 35.44 5.58 -6.44
N ARG A 660 36.01 5.36 -5.23
CA ARG A 660 36.73 4.12 -4.90
C ARG A 660 35.84 2.87 -4.95
N GLY A 661 34.55 2.99 -4.60
CA GLY A 661 33.57 1.91 -4.74
C GLY A 661 33.31 1.55 -6.20
N ARG A 662 33.12 2.56 -7.06
CA ARG A 662 32.97 2.36 -8.51
C ARG A 662 34.26 1.86 -9.17
N GLU A 663 35.41 2.36 -8.73
CA GLU A 663 36.73 1.99 -9.26
C GLU A 663 37.14 0.58 -8.83
N SER A 664 36.91 0.19 -7.57
CA SER A 664 37.11 -1.19 -7.10
C SER A 664 36.12 -2.16 -7.76
N ALA A 665 34.88 -1.75 -8.03
CA ALA A 665 33.92 -2.54 -8.80
C ALA A 665 34.33 -2.65 -10.29
N ARG A 666 34.92 -1.61 -10.88
CA ARG A 666 35.50 -1.65 -12.23
C ARG A 666 36.75 -2.51 -12.28
N ALA A 667 37.62 -2.43 -11.27
CA ALA A 667 38.77 -3.31 -11.12
C ALA A 667 38.30 -4.76 -10.99
N TYR A 668 37.27 -5.04 -10.18
CA TYR A 668 36.64 -6.36 -10.06
C TYR A 668 36.02 -6.87 -11.36
N LYS A 669 35.53 -5.98 -12.23
CA LYS A 669 35.05 -6.32 -13.58
C LYS A 669 36.18 -6.53 -14.60
N ARG A 670 37.39 -6.00 -14.36
CA ARG A 670 38.57 -6.18 -15.22
C ARG A 670 39.40 -7.42 -14.88
N MET A 671 39.19 -8.04 -13.71
CA MET A 671 39.90 -9.27 -13.31
C MET A 671 39.36 -10.47 -14.09
N SER A 672 40.26 -11.34 -14.55
CA SER A 672 39.90 -12.58 -15.24
C SER A 672 39.15 -13.55 -14.30
N LEU A 673 38.38 -14.48 -14.85
CA LEU A 673 37.62 -15.47 -14.08
C LEU A 673 38.46 -16.27 -13.05
N PRO A 674 39.69 -16.74 -13.35
CA PRO A 674 40.52 -17.41 -12.35
C PRO A 674 40.98 -16.45 -11.24
N GLU A 675 41.33 -15.21 -11.58
CA GLU A 675 41.71 -14.20 -10.59
C GLU A 675 40.55 -13.84 -9.65
N ARG A 676 39.31 -13.84 -10.14
CA ARG A 676 38.12 -13.62 -9.30
C ARG A 676 37.90 -14.75 -8.30
N ILE A 677 38.14 -15.98 -8.71
CA ILE A 677 38.06 -17.16 -7.83
C ILE A 677 39.15 -17.06 -6.76
N VAL A 678 40.39 -16.77 -7.15
CA VAL A 678 41.50 -16.57 -6.21
C VAL A 678 41.21 -15.43 -5.25
N PHE A 679 40.73 -14.29 -5.73
CA PHE A 679 40.39 -13.11 -4.91
C PHE A 679 39.24 -13.41 -3.92
N SER A 680 38.23 -14.17 -4.36
CA SER A 680 37.13 -14.62 -3.48
C SER A 680 37.65 -15.56 -2.39
N ILE A 681 38.52 -16.50 -2.74
CA ILE A 681 39.14 -17.45 -1.79
C ILE A 681 40.05 -16.71 -0.80
N THR A 682 40.91 -15.80 -1.27
CA THR A 682 41.78 -15.00 -0.38
C THR A 682 40.95 -14.14 0.56
N ARG A 683 39.90 -13.48 0.06
CA ARG A 683 39.01 -12.69 0.90
C ARG A 683 38.30 -13.55 1.96
N MET A 684 37.85 -14.76 1.60
CA MET A 684 37.21 -15.69 2.53
C MET A 684 38.18 -16.22 3.60
N VAL A 685 39.43 -16.50 3.21
CA VAL A 685 40.50 -16.93 4.12
C VAL A 685 40.97 -15.80 5.04
N LEU A 686 40.91 -14.55 4.59
CA LEU A 686 41.31 -13.37 5.37
C LEU A 686 40.16 -12.76 6.19
N ALA A 687 38.91 -13.13 5.91
CA ALA A 687 37.74 -12.52 6.53
C ALA A 687 37.56 -12.88 8.01
N THR A 688 37.94 -14.09 8.43
CA THR A 688 37.74 -14.55 9.83
C THR A 688 39.04 -14.97 10.48
N ARG A 689 39.15 -14.72 11.79
CA ARG A 689 40.35 -15.04 12.58
C ARG A 689 40.63 -16.55 12.59
N THR A 690 39.58 -17.36 12.57
CA THR A 690 39.65 -18.82 12.53
C THR A 690 40.11 -19.31 11.16
N SER A 691 39.58 -18.78 10.05
CA SER A 691 40.02 -19.17 8.70
C SER A 691 41.48 -18.79 8.43
N ARG A 692 41.93 -17.64 8.95
CA ARG A 692 43.35 -17.24 8.87
C ARG A 692 44.27 -18.22 9.61
N ASN A 693 43.90 -18.63 10.81
CA ASN A 693 44.70 -19.58 11.60
C ASN A 693 44.70 -20.99 10.96
N LEU A 694 43.57 -21.41 10.39
CA LEU A 694 43.44 -22.69 9.70
C LEU A 694 44.26 -22.71 8.41
N PHE A 695 44.26 -21.62 7.64
CA PHE A 695 45.11 -21.48 6.46
C PHE A 695 46.60 -21.43 6.80
N ALA A 696 46.98 -20.72 7.86
CA ALA A 696 48.37 -20.74 8.36
C ALA A 696 48.79 -22.16 8.77
N GLY A 697 47.93 -22.90 9.47
CA GLY A 697 48.15 -24.30 9.82
C GLY A 697 48.26 -25.21 8.59
N TYR A 698 47.41 -25.00 7.58
CA TYR A 698 47.47 -25.71 6.31
C TYR A 698 48.76 -25.45 5.55
N CYS A 699 49.21 -24.18 5.45
CA CYS A 699 50.49 -23.84 4.85
C CYS A 699 51.66 -24.50 5.60
N LEU A 700 51.63 -24.49 6.93
CA LEU A 700 52.69 -25.10 7.75
C LEU A 700 52.70 -26.63 7.60
N ALA A 701 51.52 -27.27 7.55
CA ALA A 701 51.40 -28.70 7.27
C ALA A 701 51.90 -29.05 5.87
N LEU A 702 51.60 -28.24 4.85
CA LEU A 702 52.12 -28.42 3.50
C LEU A 702 53.65 -28.29 3.48
N HIS A 703 54.21 -27.29 4.16
CA HIS A 703 55.66 -27.16 4.29
C HIS A 703 56.28 -28.34 5.04
N LEU A 704 55.63 -28.88 6.09
CA LEU A 704 56.06 -30.09 6.77
C LEU A 704 56.00 -31.32 5.87
N VAL A 705 54.96 -31.47 5.04
CA VAL A 705 54.84 -32.57 4.08
C VAL A 705 55.92 -32.47 3.01
N VAL A 706 56.16 -31.28 2.46
CA VAL A 706 57.23 -31.05 1.47
C VAL A 706 58.59 -31.29 2.12
N PHE A 707 58.83 -30.78 3.32
CA PHE A 707 60.07 -31.01 4.07
C PHE A 707 60.26 -32.49 4.41
N CYS A 708 59.22 -33.21 4.84
CA CYS A 708 59.26 -34.64 5.05
C CYS A 708 59.49 -35.41 3.75
N SER A 709 58.91 -34.98 2.62
CA SER A 709 59.12 -35.63 1.33
C SER A 709 60.54 -35.42 0.80
N LEU A 710 61.10 -34.23 0.97
CA LEU A 710 62.51 -33.93 0.66
C LEU A 710 63.47 -34.60 1.65
N TYR A 711 63.08 -34.71 2.92
CA TYR A 711 63.84 -35.46 3.93
C TYR A 711 63.84 -36.94 3.58
N TRP A 712 62.69 -37.56 3.29
CA TRP A 712 62.61 -38.97 2.88
C TRP A 712 63.29 -39.24 1.53
N LEU A 713 63.23 -38.30 0.59
CA LEU A 713 63.97 -38.40 -0.68
C LEU A 713 65.49 -38.21 -0.47
N GLY A 714 65.88 -37.36 0.48
CA GLY A 714 67.27 -37.13 0.86
C GLY A 714 67.87 -38.25 1.70
N THR A 715 67.12 -38.82 2.64
CA THR A 715 67.53 -39.97 3.46
C THR A 715 67.38 -41.29 2.73
N GLY A 716 66.41 -41.40 1.82
CA GLY A 716 66.29 -42.52 0.87
C GLY A 716 67.35 -42.51 -0.23
N SER A 717 68.06 -41.38 -0.42
CA SER A 717 69.23 -41.29 -1.31
C SER A 717 70.57 -41.54 -0.59
N ALA A 718 70.57 -41.83 0.72
CA ALA A 718 71.77 -42.23 1.45
C ALA A 718 72.06 -43.75 1.35
N ASP A 719 71.09 -44.56 0.92
CA ASP A 719 71.26 -45.99 0.60
C ASP A 719 70.60 -46.28 -0.75
N GLY A 720 71.33 -46.05 -1.84
CA GLY A 720 70.87 -46.41 -3.18
C GLY A 720 71.26 -45.40 -4.24
N SER A 721 72.54 -45.35 -4.57
CA SER A 721 72.96 -44.86 -5.88
C SER A 721 72.25 -45.68 -6.97
N GLN A 722 71.70 -44.98 -7.97
CA GLN A 722 71.03 -45.46 -9.20
C GLN A 722 69.49 -45.43 -9.19
N LEU A 723 68.93 -44.21 -9.27
CA LEU A 723 67.86 -43.95 -10.24
C LEU A 723 67.82 -42.46 -10.66
N GLY A 724 68.98 -41.88 -10.91
CA GLY A 724 69.10 -40.59 -11.59
C GLY A 724 68.85 -40.75 -13.08
N ALA A 725 67.59 -40.82 -13.53
CA ALA A 725 67.24 -40.72 -14.96
C ALA A 725 65.76 -40.44 -15.31
N ALA A 726 64.80 -40.44 -14.36
CA ALA A 726 63.37 -40.44 -14.74
C ALA A 726 62.49 -39.27 -14.26
N VAL A 727 63.00 -38.31 -13.47
CA VAL A 727 62.15 -37.23 -12.91
C VAL A 727 62.51 -35.83 -13.41
N ALA A 728 63.54 -35.70 -14.26
CA ALA A 728 63.83 -34.45 -14.98
C ALA A 728 62.86 -34.16 -16.16
N ALA A 729 61.77 -34.93 -16.29
CA ALA A 729 60.75 -34.78 -17.33
C ALA A 729 59.36 -34.36 -16.81
N ALA A 730 59.22 -33.99 -15.53
CA ALA A 730 57.94 -33.55 -14.95
C ALA A 730 57.98 -32.13 -14.35
N ALA A 731 59.03 -31.34 -14.65
CA ALA A 731 59.18 -29.94 -14.23
C ALA A 731 59.35 -28.98 -15.42
N ALA A 732 58.76 -29.32 -16.57
CA ALA A 732 58.55 -28.42 -17.69
C ALA A 732 57.08 -28.52 -18.11
N GLY A 733 56.22 -27.85 -17.34
CA GLY A 733 54.83 -27.64 -17.71
C GLY A 733 54.76 -26.74 -18.96
N PRO A 734 54.07 -27.15 -20.03
CA PRO A 734 53.96 -26.37 -21.24
C PRO A 734 53.08 -25.14 -21.02
N VAL A 735 53.63 -23.99 -21.41
CA VAL A 735 52.88 -22.82 -21.84
C VAL A 735 52.06 -23.24 -23.06
N ALA A 736 50.74 -23.19 -22.97
CA ALA A 736 49.91 -23.07 -24.15
C ALA A 736 48.57 -22.43 -23.78
N ALA A 737 48.37 -21.22 -24.31
CA ALA A 737 47.07 -20.70 -24.68
C ALA A 737 46.35 -21.74 -25.56
N ASN A 738 45.02 -21.82 -25.60
CA ASN A 738 44.25 -20.85 -26.35
C ASN A 738 42.74 -21.00 -26.11
N SER A 739 42.06 -19.86 -26.16
CA SER A 739 40.71 -19.72 -26.67
C SER A 739 40.63 -20.16 -28.15
N ALA A 740 39.57 -20.91 -28.46
CA ALA A 740 38.83 -21.10 -29.73
C ALA A 740 39.44 -20.53 -31.03
N GLY A 741 39.47 -21.21 -32.18
CA GLY A 741 38.63 -22.30 -32.66
C GLY A 741 38.17 -21.95 -34.08
N ASP A 742 38.66 -22.71 -35.05
CA ASP A 742 38.10 -22.95 -36.40
C ASP A 742 38.05 -21.80 -37.44
N SER A 743 38.87 -21.90 -38.50
CA SER A 743 38.39 -22.17 -39.88
C SER A 743 39.51 -22.00 -40.94
N THR A 744 39.84 -23.11 -41.59
CA THR A 744 40.16 -23.25 -43.04
C THR A 744 41.22 -22.34 -43.71
N ASP A 745 42.41 -22.91 -43.85
CA ASP A 745 43.12 -23.21 -45.10
C ASP A 745 42.65 -22.52 -46.41
N SER A 746 43.51 -21.70 -47.01
CA SER A 746 43.90 -21.80 -48.44
C SER A 746 44.99 -20.77 -48.77
N ASP A 747 46.22 -21.27 -48.83
CA ASP A 747 47.34 -20.64 -49.51
C ASP A 747 47.15 -20.89 -51.03
N TRP A 748 46.95 -19.82 -51.81
CA TRP A 748 47.10 -19.84 -53.27
C TRP A 748 48.51 -19.35 -53.59
N HIS A 749 49.41 -20.27 -53.93
CA HIS A 749 50.63 -19.96 -54.67
C HIS A 749 50.28 -19.64 -56.15
N GLN A 750 50.91 -18.62 -56.74
CA GLN A 750 51.99 -18.79 -57.74
C GLN A 750 52.22 -17.55 -58.61
N ALA A 751 53.48 -17.06 -58.52
CA ALA A 751 54.38 -16.43 -59.50
C ALA A 751 53.85 -15.58 -60.67
N GLY A 752 54.46 -14.39 -60.84
CA GLY A 752 54.51 -13.67 -62.11
C GLY A 752 55.15 -12.30 -62.03
N PHE A 753 56.41 -12.19 -62.42
CA PHE A 753 57.16 -10.97 -62.70
C PHE A 753 56.56 -10.20 -63.90
N ASN A 754 56.45 -8.87 -63.80
CA ASN A 754 56.99 -7.84 -64.71
C ASN A 754 56.10 -6.60 -64.85
N GLU A 755 56.80 -5.45 -64.87
CA GLU A 755 56.68 -4.26 -65.75
C GLU A 755 55.32 -4.07 -66.46
N ASP A 756 54.73 -2.88 -66.54
CA ASP A 756 55.37 -1.62 -66.87
C ASP A 756 54.37 -0.46 -66.70
N LYS A 757 54.91 0.74 -66.81
CA LYS A 757 54.22 2.04 -66.89
C LYS A 757 53.04 2.06 -67.88
N SER A 758 51.90 2.59 -67.44
CA SER A 758 51.32 3.87 -67.89
C SER A 758 50.07 4.21 -67.09
#